data_AF-A0A9N7LSI3-F1
#
_entry.id   AF-A0A9N7LSI3-F1
#
_cell.length_a   1.000
_cell.length_b   1.000
_cell.length_c   1.000
_cell.angle_alpha   90.00
_cell.angle_beta   90.00
_cell.angle_gamma   90.00
#
_symmetry.space_group_name_H-M   'P 1'
#
loop_
_entity.id
_entity.type
_entity.pdbx_description
1 polymer ?
#
loop_
_entity_poly.entity_id
_entity_poly.type
_entity_poly.pdbx_seq_one_letter_code
_entity_poly.pdbx_strand_id
1 'polypeptide(L)'
;MESFPAERRAHGVNLWGAAGAIAAGLGPPIGGALVEALNWRWVFLVNLPLGIVAVLAARRALVESRACGRRRVPDVRSAAMLATALGLLTLGLIKGPDWGWSSLPAIGSLVAAALAMIGFVVSSRNHPTPLVEPALLRIRSFVAGSALTAIASAGFYAYLLTHVLFLSYVWGYTLLQAGLAVCPAAIIAAVTAGLLGRVADRHGYRVIIGVGALIWAGSLLWYLTCVGTTPNFLGEWLPGQILQGIGVGAAFPLLGSAALAGLASGSSYATASAVTGTIRQVGAVIGVALLVILVGTPAPGAAEESLRRGWTMAAICFVAVALGAVWLGRIRPAPAEAVTPESVPPAQTPLPQPSVAPVVSTSPDIDVLQAVPDLHRHAEHVELQAGSYLFRAGDVSDSLYVVRSGRLQVIDEHGLVAELGRGQLVGEVGVLRDAPRSASVLAVRDSSLLRVPKSEFAKIADARLLGVLASVLANRQVPTSRTASRPPAREVVVAVIGVDAGAPATVVATELCAALSQRLRAVAPGRVNADGLERAERSADRVVLQATVGDGPWLDFCVRVADRVVLVARDFLAPPRRLTAKAPGVDLVLTGPSAAPVYRREWEELITPRSVHTVHPATIADDLRPLAARIAGRSVGLVLGGGGALACAHLGVLEELEAAGITVDRYAGTSMGALMAALAADGVDAAGVDAYIYEYFVRKNHSDFTLPSKGFLRGKRTEVALRSAFGDRLVEELPKQFRCVSVDLLARQSVVHRSGLLTDVISCSMRLPVMYPPMAHAGSLHVDGGILDNVPVTALAGPEGPVIAVNVAGGNRDSAPDSRHGKRLQVPGITDTLLRALTIGSAMTSSEVLAHADVVIQPNPSGIGFLEFHQIDRAREAGRMAARQALPQIMKLVFP
;
A
#
# COMPACT_ATOMS: atom_id res chain seq x y z
N MET A 1 -13.89 -19.95 0.73
CA MET A 1 -15.21 -19.31 0.83
C MET A 1 -15.10 -17.81 1.00
N GLU A 2 -14.13 -17.31 1.77
CA GLU A 2 -13.86 -15.86 1.95
C GLU A 2 -13.53 -15.12 0.64
N SER A 3 -12.99 -15.81 -0.37
CA SER A 3 -12.67 -15.26 -1.69
C SER A 3 -13.89 -14.99 -2.59
N PHE A 4 -15.08 -15.48 -2.23
CA PHE A 4 -16.31 -15.20 -2.98
C PHE A 4 -17.10 -14.07 -2.29
N PRO A 5 -17.60 -13.07 -3.04
CA PRO A 5 -18.59 -12.11 -2.55
C PRO A 5 -19.73 -12.84 -1.86
N ALA A 6 -20.31 -12.26 -0.81
CA ALA A 6 -21.33 -12.91 0.03
C ALA A 6 -22.45 -13.57 -0.80
N GLU A 7 -22.89 -12.89 -1.86
CA GLU A 7 -23.92 -13.33 -2.81
C GLU A 7 -23.53 -14.58 -3.63
N ARG A 8 -22.23 -14.79 -3.90
CA ARG A 8 -21.72 -15.93 -4.70
C ARG A 8 -21.13 -17.06 -3.85
N ARG A 9 -21.12 -16.93 -2.52
CA ARG A 9 -20.61 -17.99 -1.62
C ARG A 9 -21.38 -19.30 -1.80
N ALA A 10 -22.70 -19.23 -1.95
CA ALA A 10 -23.53 -20.40 -2.22
C ALA A 10 -23.14 -21.13 -3.51
N HIS A 11 -22.79 -20.39 -4.56
CA HIS A 11 -22.29 -20.98 -5.81
C HIS A 11 -20.94 -21.68 -5.61
N GLY A 12 -20.02 -21.06 -4.86
CA GLY A 12 -18.73 -21.67 -4.52
C GLY A 12 -18.87 -22.96 -3.69
N VAL A 13 -19.78 -22.97 -2.70
CA VAL A 13 -20.08 -24.18 -1.90
C VAL A 13 -20.65 -25.30 -2.79
N ASN A 14 -21.57 -24.96 -3.69
CA ASN A 14 -22.16 -25.92 -4.63
C ASN A 14 -21.11 -26.52 -5.58
N LEU A 15 -20.18 -25.71 -6.10
CA LEU A 15 -19.11 -26.17 -6.98
C LEU A 15 -18.13 -27.12 -6.25
N TRP A 16 -17.76 -26.78 -5.01
CA TRP A 16 -16.93 -27.64 -4.17
C TRP A 16 -17.62 -28.97 -3.83
N GLY A 17 -18.92 -28.92 -3.50
CA GLY A 17 -19.74 -30.11 -3.27
C GLY A 17 -19.86 -30.99 -4.52
N ALA A 18 -20.08 -30.40 -5.70
CA ALA A 18 -20.15 -31.12 -6.97
C ALA A 18 -18.82 -31.80 -7.33
N ALA A 19 -17.69 -31.13 -7.09
CA ALA A 19 -16.37 -31.74 -7.28
C ALA A 19 -16.15 -32.93 -6.33
N GLY A 20 -16.53 -32.80 -5.05
CA GLY A 20 -16.46 -33.87 -4.07
C GLY A 20 -17.34 -35.08 -4.44
N ALA A 21 -18.52 -34.83 -4.98
CA ALA A 21 -19.44 -35.84 -5.50
C ALA A 21 -18.83 -36.67 -6.65
N ILE A 22 -18.26 -35.99 -7.65
CA ILE A 22 -17.59 -36.65 -8.78
C ILE A 22 -16.40 -37.48 -8.28
N ALA A 23 -15.61 -36.93 -7.36
CA ALA A 23 -14.47 -37.64 -6.78
C ALA A 23 -14.90 -38.90 -6.00
N ALA A 24 -16.00 -38.85 -5.25
CA ALA A 24 -16.52 -39.99 -4.50
C ALA A 24 -16.99 -41.13 -5.43
N GLY A 25 -17.61 -40.80 -6.57
CA GLY A 25 -18.07 -41.79 -7.54
C GLY A 25 -16.94 -42.42 -8.36
N LEU A 26 -16.02 -41.60 -8.85
CA LEU A 26 -14.92 -42.07 -9.71
C LEU A 26 -13.74 -42.67 -8.94
N GLY A 27 -13.63 -42.41 -7.63
CA GLY A 27 -12.52 -42.87 -6.80
C GLY A 27 -12.28 -44.39 -6.85
N PRO A 28 -13.26 -45.24 -6.48
CA PRO A 28 -13.06 -46.70 -6.49
C PRO A 28 -12.75 -47.29 -7.88
N PRO A 29 -13.46 -46.92 -8.98
CA PRO A 29 -13.10 -47.36 -10.32
C PRO A 29 -11.69 -46.95 -10.78
N ILE A 30 -11.30 -45.68 -10.56
CA ILE A 30 -9.95 -45.19 -10.92
C ILE A 30 -8.89 -45.92 -10.08
N GLY A 31 -9.14 -46.10 -8.79
CA GLY A 31 -8.26 -46.86 -7.90
C GLY A 31 -8.10 -48.30 -8.38
N GLY A 32 -9.21 -49.00 -8.67
CA GLY A 32 -9.20 -50.35 -9.20
C GLY A 32 -8.43 -50.46 -10.53
N ALA A 33 -8.68 -49.55 -11.47
CA ALA A 33 -7.97 -49.49 -12.75
C ALA A 33 -6.45 -49.28 -12.58
N LEU A 34 -6.02 -48.42 -11.66
CA LEU A 34 -4.59 -48.17 -11.40
C LEU A 34 -3.90 -49.40 -10.81
N VAL A 35 -4.57 -50.12 -9.91
CA VAL A 35 -4.03 -51.37 -9.34
C VAL A 35 -3.92 -52.45 -10.41
N GLU A 36 -4.94 -52.59 -11.25
CA GLU A 36 -5.02 -53.63 -12.30
C GLU A 36 -4.06 -53.36 -13.47
N ALA A 37 -3.93 -52.13 -13.93
CA ALA A 37 -3.09 -51.78 -15.08
C ALA A 37 -1.58 -51.72 -14.73
N LEU A 38 -1.24 -51.36 -13.50
CA LEU A 38 0.15 -51.14 -13.09
C LEU A 38 0.48 -51.92 -11.82
N ASN A 39 0.13 -51.36 -10.65
CA ASN A 39 0.25 -51.96 -9.32
C ASN A 39 -0.27 -50.98 -8.26
N TRP A 40 -0.42 -51.46 -7.03
CA TRP A 40 -0.95 -50.69 -5.90
C TRP A 40 -0.16 -49.41 -5.55
N ARG A 41 1.14 -49.31 -5.88
CA ARG A 41 1.94 -48.11 -5.55
C ARG A 41 1.48 -46.88 -6.34
N TRP A 42 0.91 -47.09 -7.52
CA TRP A 42 0.44 -46.01 -8.38
C TRP A 42 -0.79 -45.27 -7.84
N VAL A 43 -1.57 -45.91 -6.96
CA VAL A 43 -2.66 -45.26 -6.21
C VAL A 43 -2.13 -44.11 -5.34
N PHE A 44 -0.87 -44.20 -4.88
CA PHE A 44 -0.21 -43.11 -4.15
C PHE A 44 0.50 -42.13 -5.09
N LEU A 45 1.22 -42.63 -6.11
CA LEU A 45 2.02 -41.80 -7.02
C LEU A 45 1.18 -40.88 -7.90
N VAL A 46 -0.05 -41.27 -8.28
CA VAL A 46 -0.95 -40.44 -9.10
C VAL A 46 -1.29 -39.10 -8.44
N ASN A 47 -1.25 -39.03 -7.11
CA ASN A 47 -1.53 -37.80 -6.37
C ASN A 47 -0.40 -36.76 -6.50
N LEU A 48 0.83 -37.18 -6.78
CA LEU A 48 1.99 -36.28 -6.88
C LEU A 48 1.88 -35.30 -8.06
N PRO A 49 1.67 -35.74 -9.32
CA PRO A 49 1.52 -34.80 -10.44
C PRO A 49 0.29 -33.91 -10.28
N LEU A 50 -0.84 -34.45 -9.80
CA LEU A 50 -2.04 -33.66 -9.48
C LEU A 50 -1.75 -32.59 -8.42
N GLY A 51 -1.01 -32.95 -7.37
CA GLY A 51 -0.58 -32.02 -6.32
C GLY A 51 0.35 -30.93 -6.84
N ILE A 52 1.31 -31.28 -7.70
CA ILE A 52 2.20 -30.29 -8.35
C ILE A 52 1.38 -29.32 -9.21
N VAL A 53 0.47 -29.82 -10.04
CA VAL A 53 -0.42 -28.98 -10.85
C VAL A 53 -1.28 -28.06 -9.97
N ALA A 54 -1.85 -28.59 -8.89
CA ALA A 54 -2.64 -27.81 -7.94
C ALA A 54 -1.81 -26.71 -7.26
N VAL A 55 -0.57 -26.99 -6.85
CA VAL A 55 0.34 -25.99 -6.25
C VAL A 55 0.75 -24.92 -7.27
N LEU A 56 1.05 -25.31 -8.51
CA LEU A 56 1.38 -24.38 -9.58
C LEU A 56 0.20 -23.48 -9.94
N ALA A 57 -1.01 -24.04 -10.01
CA ALA A 57 -2.24 -23.29 -10.23
C ALA A 57 -2.55 -22.36 -9.05
N ALA A 58 -2.43 -22.86 -7.81
CA ALA A 58 -2.64 -22.09 -6.59
C ALA A 58 -1.68 -20.89 -6.52
N ARG A 59 -0.39 -21.09 -6.81
CA ARG A 59 0.60 -20.00 -6.85
C ARG A 59 0.29 -18.91 -7.87
N ARG A 60 -0.42 -19.24 -8.95
CA ARG A 60 -0.81 -18.29 -10.00
C ARG A 60 -2.15 -17.60 -9.73
N ALA A 61 -3.10 -18.33 -9.15
CA ALA A 61 -4.50 -17.93 -9.09
C ALA A 61 -5.02 -17.56 -7.69
N LEU A 62 -4.36 -18.00 -6.60
CA LEU A 62 -4.79 -17.70 -5.24
C LEU A 62 -4.01 -16.53 -4.65
N VAL A 63 -4.74 -15.63 -4.00
CA VAL A 63 -4.18 -14.54 -3.18
C VAL A 63 -4.19 -15.01 -1.72
N GLU A 64 -3.04 -14.90 -1.05
CA GLU A 64 -2.89 -15.29 0.36
C GLU A 64 -3.89 -14.50 1.25
N SER A 65 -4.73 -15.19 2.00
CA SER A 65 -5.70 -14.57 2.91
C SER A 65 -4.98 -13.92 4.09
N ARG A 66 -5.31 -12.65 4.38
CA ARG A 66 -4.76 -11.90 5.53
C ARG A 66 -5.86 -11.48 6.48
N ALA A 67 -6.29 -12.41 7.32
CA ALA A 67 -6.95 -12.04 8.56
C ALA A 67 -5.90 -11.41 9.51
N CYS A 68 -6.11 -10.15 9.89
CA CYS A 68 -5.26 -9.44 10.85
C CYS A 68 -5.21 -10.21 12.19
N GLY A 69 -4.02 -10.40 12.77
CA GLY A 69 -3.84 -11.04 14.09
C GLY A 69 -3.38 -12.51 14.10
N ARG A 70 -3.35 -13.23 12.98
CA ARG A 70 -3.05 -14.69 12.93
C ARG A 70 -1.59 -15.06 12.58
N ARG A 71 -0.59 -14.37 13.15
CA ARG A 71 0.83 -14.75 13.01
C ARG A 71 1.37 -15.65 14.14
N ARG A 72 0.51 -16.33 14.91
CA ARG A 72 0.97 -17.33 15.87
C ARG A 72 0.95 -18.70 15.21
N VAL A 73 2.11 -19.34 15.17
CA VAL A 73 2.25 -20.72 14.69
C VAL A 73 1.31 -21.60 15.53
N PRO A 74 0.47 -22.45 14.91
CA PRO A 74 -0.37 -23.38 15.66
C PRO A 74 0.47 -24.26 16.59
N ASP A 75 -0.13 -24.83 17.63
CA ASP A 75 0.55 -25.74 18.56
C ASP A 75 1.09 -27.00 17.85
N VAL A 76 2.30 -26.89 17.28
CA VAL A 76 2.97 -27.97 16.53
C VAL A 76 3.24 -29.17 17.43
N ARG A 77 3.49 -28.92 18.72
CA ARG A 77 3.71 -29.96 19.72
C ARG A 77 2.45 -30.79 19.89
N SER A 78 1.30 -30.15 20.14
CA SER A 78 0.02 -30.86 20.26
C SER A 78 -0.36 -31.55 18.96
N ALA A 79 -0.12 -30.94 17.80
CA ALA A 79 -0.35 -31.58 16.51
C ALA A 79 0.48 -32.86 16.33
N ALA A 80 1.77 -32.83 16.70
CA ALA A 80 2.64 -34.01 16.66
C ALA A 80 2.17 -35.09 17.64
N MET A 81 1.80 -34.72 18.87
CA MET A 81 1.31 -35.68 19.88
C MET A 81 0.00 -36.35 19.45
N LEU A 82 -0.93 -35.59 18.84
CA LEU A 82 -2.16 -36.14 18.28
C LEU A 82 -1.87 -37.11 17.13
N ALA A 83 -0.98 -36.74 16.20
CA ALA A 83 -0.58 -37.62 15.10
C ALA A 83 0.07 -38.92 15.61
N THR A 84 0.96 -38.83 16.60
CA THR A 84 1.58 -40.00 17.25
C THR A 84 0.55 -40.87 17.96
N ALA A 85 -0.38 -40.26 18.72
CA ALA A 85 -1.41 -41.00 19.44
C ALA A 85 -2.31 -41.80 18.47
N LEU A 86 -2.77 -41.16 17.39
CA LEU A 86 -3.59 -41.81 16.38
C LEU A 86 -2.81 -42.87 15.60
N GLY A 87 -1.55 -42.62 15.25
CA GLY A 87 -0.68 -43.59 14.57
C GLY A 87 -0.44 -44.85 15.39
N LEU A 88 -0.12 -44.70 16.69
CA LEU A 88 0.09 -45.82 17.61
C LEU A 88 -1.20 -46.59 17.91
N LEU A 89 -2.33 -45.89 18.07
CA LEU A 89 -3.64 -46.52 18.23
C LEU A 89 -3.98 -47.38 17.00
N THR A 90 -3.79 -46.82 15.81
CA THR A 90 -4.00 -47.51 14.53
C THR A 90 -3.12 -48.75 14.41
N LEU A 91 -1.83 -48.61 14.73
CA LEU A 91 -0.86 -49.70 14.69
C LEU A 91 -1.27 -50.85 15.63
N GLY A 92 -1.60 -50.54 16.88
CA GLY A 92 -2.00 -51.54 17.86
C GLY A 92 -3.29 -52.26 17.49
N LEU A 93 -4.27 -51.54 16.93
CA LEU A 93 -5.54 -52.12 16.49
C LEU A 93 -5.39 -53.01 15.24
N ILE A 94 -4.62 -52.57 14.24
CA ILE A 94 -4.47 -53.30 12.97
C ILE A 94 -3.53 -54.50 13.13
N LYS A 95 -2.44 -54.35 13.89
CA LYS A 95 -1.47 -55.43 14.10
C LYS A 95 -1.74 -56.29 15.33
N GLY A 96 -2.72 -55.93 16.15
CA GLY A 96 -3.16 -56.73 17.30
C GLY A 96 -3.47 -58.20 16.95
N PRO A 97 -4.23 -58.50 15.88
CA PRO A 97 -4.47 -59.87 15.43
C PRO A 97 -3.19 -60.64 15.04
N ASP A 98 -2.23 -59.96 14.39
CA ASP A 98 -0.97 -60.56 13.93
C ASP A 98 0.02 -60.81 15.09
N TRP A 99 0.13 -59.84 16.00
CA TRP A 99 1.07 -59.87 17.13
C TRP A 99 0.55 -60.64 18.34
N GLY A 100 -0.77 -60.83 18.42
CA GLY A 100 -1.46 -61.28 19.63
C GLY A 100 -1.72 -60.12 20.58
N TRP A 101 -2.95 -60.03 21.09
CA TRP A 101 -3.42 -58.92 21.94
C TRP A 101 -2.67 -58.79 23.28
N SER A 102 -2.11 -59.89 23.78
CA SER A 102 -1.31 -59.92 25.01
C SER A 102 0.17 -59.65 24.79
N SER A 103 0.62 -59.43 23.55
CA SER A 103 2.03 -59.21 23.24
C SER A 103 2.51 -57.83 23.69
N LEU A 104 3.79 -57.74 24.06
CA LEU A 104 4.42 -56.48 24.46
C LEU A 104 4.30 -55.37 23.38
N PRO A 105 4.44 -55.65 22.06
CA PRO A 105 4.22 -54.65 21.02
C PRO A 105 2.76 -54.14 20.93
N ALA A 106 1.77 -55.02 21.10
CA ALA A 106 0.36 -54.65 21.06
C ALA A 106 -0.02 -53.79 22.28
N ILE A 107 0.32 -54.23 23.49
CA ILE A 107 0.05 -53.47 24.72
C ILE A 107 0.85 -52.16 24.73
N GLY A 108 2.15 -52.22 24.36
CA GLY A 108 3.03 -51.06 24.32
C GLY A 108 2.53 -49.95 23.37
N SER A 109 2.05 -50.32 22.18
CA SER A 109 1.48 -49.36 21.23
C SER A 109 0.18 -48.73 21.74
N LEU A 110 -0.72 -49.51 22.35
CA LEU A 110 -1.96 -48.99 22.93
C LEU A 110 -1.72 -48.08 24.14
N VAL A 111 -0.81 -48.46 25.04
CA VAL A 111 -0.43 -47.64 26.20
C VAL A 111 0.26 -46.36 25.75
N ALA A 112 1.20 -46.43 24.81
CA ALA A 112 1.87 -45.25 24.27
C ALA A 112 0.89 -44.32 23.51
N ALA A 113 -0.10 -44.88 22.82
CA ALA A 113 -1.19 -44.10 22.24
C ALA A 113 -2.00 -43.35 23.30
N ALA A 114 -2.36 -44.01 24.40
CA ALA A 114 -3.07 -43.39 25.51
C ALA A 114 -2.25 -42.27 26.17
N LEU A 115 -0.96 -42.50 26.42
CA LEU A 115 -0.05 -41.49 26.98
C LEU A 115 0.13 -40.29 26.05
N ALA A 116 0.31 -40.52 24.74
CA ALA A 116 0.40 -39.45 23.75
C ALA A 116 -0.91 -38.65 23.66
N MET A 117 -2.06 -39.31 23.77
CA MET A 117 -3.37 -38.65 23.81
C MET A 117 -3.55 -37.80 25.07
N ILE A 118 -3.16 -38.31 26.24
CA ILE A 118 -3.15 -37.53 27.50
C ILE A 118 -2.23 -36.32 27.36
N GLY A 119 -1.03 -36.51 26.82
CA GLY A 119 -0.07 -35.44 26.58
C GLY A 119 -0.60 -34.38 25.62
N PHE A 120 -1.29 -34.78 24.55
CA PHE A 120 -2.01 -33.87 23.65
C PHE A 120 -3.06 -33.05 24.39
N VAL A 121 -3.91 -33.69 25.22
CA VAL A 121 -4.96 -32.99 25.98
C VAL A 121 -4.37 -31.99 26.96
N VAL A 122 -3.30 -32.37 27.69
CA VAL A 122 -2.63 -31.49 28.66
C VAL A 122 -1.93 -30.32 27.95
N SER A 123 -1.18 -30.61 26.89
CA SER A 123 -0.48 -29.60 26.10
C SER A 123 -1.47 -28.62 25.47
N SER A 124 -2.53 -29.13 24.85
CA SER A 124 -3.57 -28.31 24.21
C SER A 124 -4.39 -27.49 25.21
N ARG A 125 -4.52 -27.91 26.48
CA ARG A 125 -5.21 -27.08 27.50
C ARG A 125 -4.37 -25.89 27.96
N ASN A 126 -3.05 -26.04 27.95
CA ASN A 126 -2.12 -25.05 28.47
C ASN A 126 -1.53 -24.14 27.38
N HIS A 127 -1.77 -24.43 26.10
CA HIS A 127 -1.21 -23.65 24.99
C HIS A 127 -2.02 -22.37 24.72
N PRO A 128 -1.37 -21.22 24.46
CA PRO A 128 -2.06 -19.94 24.18
C PRO A 128 -2.92 -19.95 22.92
N THR A 129 -2.61 -20.84 21.98
CA THR A 129 -3.36 -21.05 20.73
C THR A 129 -3.59 -22.56 20.55
N PRO A 130 -4.60 -23.13 21.23
CA PRO A 130 -4.81 -24.57 21.26
C PRO A 130 -5.29 -25.10 19.90
N LEU A 131 -4.90 -26.33 19.56
CA LEU A 131 -5.34 -26.99 18.32
C LEU A 131 -6.86 -27.28 18.35
N VAL A 132 -7.38 -27.61 19.54
CA VAL A 132 -8.81 -27.77 19.80
C VAL A 132 -9.19 -26.82 20.93
N GLU A 133 -9.97 -25.79 20.61
CA GLU A 133 -10.45 -24.84 21.60
C GLU A 133 -11.39 -25.56 22.60
N PRO A 134 -11.08 -25.56 23.92
CA PRO A 134 -11.91 -26.24 24.92
C PRO A 134 -13.37 -25.76 24.95
N ALA A 135 -13.62 -24.53 24.50
CA ALA A 135 -14.95 -23.96 24.35
C ALA A 135 -15.83 -24.76 23.38
N LEU A 136 -15.26 -25.37 22.33
CA LEU A 136 -16.01 -26.19 21.37
C LEU A 136 -16.64 -27.42 22.03
N LEU A 137 -15.94 -28.02 23.01
CA LEU A 137 -16.43 -29.19 23.75
C LEU A 137 -17.59 -28.89 24.69
N ARG A 138 -17.87 -27.61 24.98
CA ARG A 138 -19.04 -27.21 25.76
C ARG A 138 -20.32 -27.13 24.92
N ILE A 139 -20.18 -27.10 23.59
CA ILE A 139 -21.29 -26.95 22.66
C ILE A 139 -21.91 -28.32 22.39
N ARG A 140 -23.14 -28.53 22.87
CA ARG A 140 -23.84 -29.82 22.76
C ARG A 140 -24.00 -30.31 21.32
N SER A 141 -24.34 -29.42 20.38
CA SER A 141 -24.46 -29.77 18.96
C SER A 141 -23.13 -30.21 18.35
N PHE A 142 -22.03 -29.58 18.74
CA PHE A 142 -20.69 -29.94 18.29
C PHE A 142 -20.27 -31.31 18.83
N VAL A 143 -20.46 -31.57 20.14
CA VAL A 143 -20.12 -32.87 20.76
C VAL A 143 -21.00 -34.00 20.20
N ALA A 144 -22.32 -33.81 20.15
CA ALA A 144 -23.24 -34.80 19.60
C ALA A 144 -22.97 -35.05 18.10
N GLY A 145 -22.82 -34.00 17.30
CA GLY A 145 -22.52 -34.10 15.87
C GLY A 145 -21.18 -34.77 15.59
N SER A 146 -20.14 -34.46 16.38
CA SER A 146 -18.83 -35.10 16.28
C SER A 146 -18.87 -36.58 16.66
N ALA A 147 -19.57 -36.95 17.74
CA ALA A 147 -19.73 -38.35 18.16
C ALA A 147 -20.47 -39.17 17.10
N LEU A 148 -21.56 -38.63 16.55
CA LEU A 148 -22.31 -39.28 15.48
C LEU A 148 -21.49 -39.39 14.19
N THR A 149 -20.65 -38.40 13.89
CA THR A 149 -19.71 -38.46 12.77
C THR A 149 -18.70 -39.59 12.96
N ALA A 150 -18.16 -39.78 14.18
CA ALA A 150 -17.25 -40.89 14.47
C ALA A 150 -17.91 -42.26 14.21
N ILE A 151 -19.12 -42.46 14.74
CA ILE A 151 -19.89 -43.72 14.59
C ILE A 151 -20.27 -43.95 13.13
N ALA A 152 -20.79 -42.92 12.45
CA ALA A 152 -21.16 -43.00 11.04
C ALA A 152 -19.94 -43.32 10.16
N SER A 153 -18.76 -42.79 10.51
CA SER A 153 -17.51 -43.08 9.80
C SER A 153 -17.06 -44.52 10.02
N ALA A 154 -17.13 -45.01 11.25
CA ALA A 154 -16.81 -46.41 11.54
C ALA A 154 -17.70 -47.35 10.70
N GLY A 155 -19.02 -47.11 10.66
CA GLY A 155 -19.95 -47.84 9.81
C GLY A 155 -19.66 -47.68 8.32
N PHE A 156 -19.39 -46.44 7.86
CA PHE A 156 -19.13 -46.11 6.45
C PHE A 156 -17.92 -46.88 5.90
N TYR A 157 -16.78 -46.79 6.57
CA TYR A 157 -15.55 -47.41 6.07
C TYR A 157 -15.56 -48.93 6.25
N ALA A 158 -16.23 -49.44 7.29
CA ALA A 158 -16.44 -50.87 7.44
C ALA A 158 -17.30 -51.43 6.29
N TYR A 159 -18.47 -50.86 6.00
CA TYR A 159 -19.31 -51.40 4.92
C TYR A 159 -18.64 -51.29 3.55
N LEU A 160 -17.91 -50.20 3.28
CA LEU A 160 -17.26 -49.97 2.00
C LEU A 160 -16.20 -51.05 1.75
N LEU A 161 -15.39 -51.36 2.77
CA LEU A 161 -14.43 -52.45 2.69
C LEU A 161 -15.13 -53.80 2.54
N THR A 162 -16.19 -54.08 3.31
CA THR A 162 -16.99 -55.30 3.17
C THR A 162 -17.56 -55.46 1.77
N HIS A 163 -18.06 -54.39 1.13
CA HIS A 163 -18.59 -54.46 -0.24
C HIS A 163 -17.53 -54.89 -1.23
N VAL A 164 -16.36 -54.25 -1.20
CA VAL A 164 -15.26 -54.58 -2.12
C VAL A 164 -14.76 -56.01 -1.88
N LEU A 165 -14.62 -56.40 -0.60
CA LEU A 165 -14.19 -57.76 -0.24
C LEU A 165 -15.23 -58.80 -0.65
N PHE A 166 -16.53 -58.55 -0.47
CA PHE A 166 -17.59 -59.47 -0.88
C PHE A 166 -17.63 -59.66 -2.39
N LEU A 167 -17.58 -58.56 -3.14
CA LEU A 167 -17.54 -58.63 -4.60
C LEU A 167 -16.30 -59.37 -5.12
N SER A 168 -15.14 -59.16 -4.49
CA SER A 168 -13.89 -59.79 -4.92
C SER A 168 -13.77 -61.25 -4.47
N TYR A 169 -14.04 -61.57 -3.19
CA TYR A 169 -13.87 -62.92 -2.64
C TYR A 169 -15.05 -63.85 -2.89
N VAL A 170 -16.30 -63.36 -2.88
CA VAL A 170 -17.51 -64.18 -3.03
C VAL A 170 -17.97 -64.20 -4.49
N TRP A 171 -18.08 -63.02 -5.12
CA TRP A 171 -18.53 -62.91 -6.52
C TRP A 171 -17.40 -63.02 -7.55
N GLY A 172 -16.14 -63.05 -7.12
CA GLY A 172 -14.98 -63.22 -8.01
C GLY A 172 -14.71 -62.04 -8.94
N TYR A 173 -15.24 -60.85 -8.63
CA TYR A 173 -15.05 -59.65 -9.45
C TYR A 173 -13.60 -59.16 -9.39
N THR A 174 -13.11 -58.62 -10.51
CA THR A 174 -11.85 -57.87 -10.50
C THR A 174 -11.99 -56.61 -9.65
N LEU A 175 -10.87 -56.00 -9.23
CA LEU A 175 -10.90 -54.76 -8.44
C LEU A 175 -11.58 -53.62 -9.21
N LEU A 176 -11.41 -53.55 -10.53
CA LEU A 176 -12.12 -52.59 -11.38
C LEU A 176 -13.62 -52.86 -11.39
N GLN A 177 -14.04 -54.12 -11.59
CA GLN A 177 -15.45 -54.51 -11.57
C GLN A 177 -16.10 -54.23 -10.22
N ALA A 178 -15.41 -54.53 -9.12
CA ALA A 178 -15.88 -54.23 -7.78
C ALA A 178 -16.01 -52.72 -7.54
N GLY A 179 -15.03 -51.93 -8.00
CA GLY A 179 -15.10 -50.46 -7.94
C GLY A 179 -16.27 -49.88 -8.74
N LEU A 180 -16.51 -50.41 -9.96
CA LEU A 180 -17.66 -50.01 -10.79
C LEU A 180 -18.99 -50.40 -10.16
N ALA A 181 -19.07 -51.56 -9.49
CA ALA A 181 -20.29 -52.03 -8.85
C ALA A 181 -20.71 -51.21 -7.61
N VAL A 182 -19.80 -50.46 -6.99
CA VAL A 182 -20.09 -49.57 -5.85
C VAL A 182 -20.34 -48.11 -6.29
N CYS A 183 -20.00 -47.77 -7.54
CA CYS A 183 -20.16 -46.42 -8.09
C CYS A 183 -21.61 -45.88 -8.06
N PRO A 184 -22.68 -46.68 -8.34
CA PRO A 184 -24.05 -46.18 -8.33
C PRO A 184 -24.45 -45.53 -7.00
N ALA A 185 -24.09 -46.13 -5.86
CA ALA A 185 -24.40 -45.54 -4.55
C ALA A 185 -23.73 -44.19 -4.36
N ALA A 186 -22.49 -44.01 -4.82
CA ALA A 186 -21.77 -42.73 -4.70
C ALA A 186 -22.39 -41.62 -5.55
N ILE A 187 -22.84 -41.94 -6.78
CA ILE A 187 -23.55 -41.00 -7.65
C ILE A 187 -24.89 -40.58 -7.02
N ILE A 188 -25.65 -41.55 -6.51
CA ILE A 188 -26.93 -41.27 -5.85
C ILE A 188 -26.71 -40.46 -4.59
N ALA A 189 -25.72 -40.80 -3.77
CA ALA A 189 -25.36 -40.06 -2.57
C ALA A 189 -25.02 -38.60 -2.85
N ALA A 190 -24.26 -38.34 -3.92
CA ALA A 190 -23.95 -36.99 -4.38
C ALA A 190 -25.21 -36.16 -4.71
N VAL A 191 -26.12 -36.74 -5.49
CA VAL A 191 -27.39 -36.10 -5.87
C VAL A 191 -28.25 -35.86 -4.63
N THR A 192 -28.44 -36.89 -3.79
CA THR A 192 -29.23 -36.81 -2.57
C THR A 192 -28.67 -35.78 -1.58
N ALA A 193 -27.36 -35.72 -1.38
CA ALA A 193 -26.72 -34.74 -0.51
C ALA A 193 -26.95 -33.29 -0.98
N GLY A 194 -26.85 -33.04 -2.30
CA GLY A 194 -27.09 -31.72 -2.87
C GLY A 194 -28.55 -31.27 -2.74
N LEU A 195 -29.50 -32.18 -2.88
CA LEU A 195 -30.94 -31.90 -2.73
C LEU A 195 -31.33 -31.72 -1.26
N LEU A 196 -30.95 -32.65 -0.39
CA LEU A 196 -31.35 -32.66 1.01
C LEU A 196 -30.60 -31.64 1.87
N GLY A 197 -29.39 -31.21 1.47
CA GLY A 197 -28.66 -30.15 2.18
C GLY A 197 -29.47 -28.86 2.29
N ARG A 198 -30.10 -28.41 1.18
CA ARG A 198 -30.94 -27.20 1.18
C ARG A 198 -32.19 -27.35 2.06
N VAL A 199 -32.73 -28.56 2.11
CA VAL A 199 -33.90 -28.87 2.96
C VAL A 199 -33.49 -28.89 4.43
N ALA A 200 -32.30 -29.42 4.73
CA ALA A 200 -31.74 -29.50 6.08
C ALA A 200 -31.45 -28.13 6.68
N ASP A 201 -30.92 -27.21 5.87
CA ASP A 201 -30.66 -25.83 6.29
C ASP A 201 -31.96 -25.09 6.68
N ARG A 202 -33.10 -25.46 6.08
CA ARG A 202 -34.42 -24.85 6.34
C ARG A 202 -35.21 -25.52 7.46
N HIS A 203 -35.24 -26.86 7.48
CA HIS A 203 -36.11 -27.65 8.38
C HIS A 203 -35.36 -28.28 9.56
N GLY A 204 -34.03 -28.12 9.61
CA GLY A 204 -33.14 -28.67 10.61
C GLY A 204 -32.60 -30.05 10.25
N TYR A 205 -31.36 -30.32 10.68
CA TYR A 205 -30.62 -31.53 10.31
C TYR A 205 -31.12 -32.82 10.96
N ARG A 206 -31.80 -32.76 12.12
CA ARG A 206 -32.11 -33.95 12.94
C ARG A 206 -32.93 -35.00 12.19
N VAL A 207 -34.00 -34.57 11.50
CA VAL A 207 -34.97 -35.49 10.90
C VAL A 207 -34.38 -36.13 9.66
N ILE A 208 -33.66 -35.33 8.86
CA ILE A 208 -33.06 -35.78 7.61
C ILE A 208 -31.94 -36.79 7.90
N ILE A 209 -31.07 -36.50 8.88
CA ILE A 209 -30.01 -37.44 9.29
C ILE A 209 -30.60 -38.72 9.87
N GLY A 210 -31.62 -38.62 10.75
CA GLY A 210 -32.25 -39.79 11.36
C GLY A 210 -32.90 -40.72 10.33
N VAL A 211 -33.73 -40.16 9.44
CA VAL A 211 -34.38 -40.93 8.36
C VAL A 211 -33.33 -41.47 7.38
N GLY A 212 -32.33 -40.66 7.00
CA GLY A 212 -31.24 -41.09 6.14
C GLY A 212 -30.46 -42.28 6.71
N ALA A 213 -30.14 -42.24 8.00
CA ALA A 213 -29.44 -43.32 8.68
C ALA A 213 -30.29 -44.61 8.77
N LEU A 214 -31.62 -44.50 8.93
CA LEU A 214 -32.52 -45.66 8.87
C LEU A 214 -32.61 -46.28 7.47
N ILE A 215 -32.71 -45.45 6.42
CA ILE A 215 -32.66 -45.94 5.03
C ILE A 215 -31.33 -46.65 4.77
N TRP A 216 -30.24 -46.11 5.30
CA TRP A 216 -28.92 -46.71 5.21
C TRP A 216 -28.86 -48.07 5.93
N ALA A 217 -29.33 -48.16 7.17
CA ALA A 217 -29.43 -49.45 7.88
C ALA A 217 -30.31 -50.46 7.11
N GLY A 218 -31.41 -50.00 6.51
CA GLY A 218 -32.28 -50.80 5.65
C GLY A 218 -31.57 -51.34 4.40
N SER A 219 -30.70 -50.55 3.76
CA SER A 219 -29.89 -51.02 2.65
C SER A 219 -28.93 -52.15 3.06
N LEU A 220 -28.35 -52.08 4.26
CA LEU A 220 -27.47 -53.12 4.78
C LEU A 220 -28.25 -54.38 5.17
N LEU A 221 -29.49 -54.23 5.65
CA LEU A 221 -30.40 -55.35 5.85
C LEU A 221 -30.76 -56.03 4.53
N TRP A 222 -30.98 -55.27 3.46
CA TRP A 222 -31.18 -55.81 2.11
C TRP A 222 -29.99 -56.66 1.66
N TYR A 223 -28.75 -56.19 1.87
CA TYR A 223 -27.55 -56.99 1.58
C TYR A 223 -27.50 -58.28 2.40
N LEU A 224 -27.92 -58.24 3.67
CA LEU A 224 -27.96 -59.41 4.54
C LEU A 224 -29.01 -60.45 4.10
N THR A 225 -30.16 -60.03 3.57
CA THR A 225 -31.29 -60.95 3.29
C THR A 225 -31.46 -61.33 1.83
N CYS A 226 -31.09 -60.43 0.91
CA CYS A 226 -31.45 -60.55 -0.51
C CYS A 226 -30.26 -60.85 -1.42
N VAL A 227 -29.02 -60.61 -0.98
CA VAL A 227 -27.82 -60.86 -1.81
C VAL A 227 -27.26 -62.25 -1.53
N GLY A 228 -27.27 -63.09 -2.57
CA GLY A 228 -26.73 -64.45 -2.55
C GLY A 228 -25.25 -64.55 -2.95
N THR A 229 -24.75 -65.78 -3.02
CA THR A 229 -23.37 -66.10 -3.45
C THR A 229 -23.18 -66.03 -4.96
N THR A 230 -24.26 -66.12 -5.73
CA THR A 230 -24.23 -66.00 -7.19
C THR A 230 -24.29 -64.54 -7.63
N PRO A 231 -23.41 -64.07 -8.54
CA PRO A 231 -23.42 -62.68 -8.98
C PRO A 231 -24.73 -62.27 -9.67
N ASN A 232 -25.50 -61.38 -9.03
CA ASN A 232 -26.73 -60.81 -9.58
C ASN A 232 -26.76 -59.30 -9.35
N PHE A 233 -26.09 -58.57 -10.27
CA PHE A 233 -25.93 -57.13 -10.11
C PHE A 233 -27.26 -56.36 -10.19
N LEU A 234 -28.09 -56.64 -11.20
CA LEU A 234 -29.31 -55.85 -11.45
C LEU A 234 -30.42 -56.15 -10.45
N GLY A 235 -30.63 -57.42 -10.09
CA GLY A 235 -31.73 -57.85 -9.23
C GLY A 235 -31.42 -57.73 -7.73
N GLU A 236 -30.19 -58.04 -7.32
CA GLU A 236 -29.85 -58.14 -5.89
C GLU A 236 -28.94 -56.98 -5.43
N TRP A 237 -27.96 -56.58 -6.22
CA TRP A 237 -26.97 -55.56 -5.79
C TRP A 237 -27.44 -54.11 -5.97
N LEU A 238 -27.95 -53.77 -7.15
CA LEU A 238 -28.31 -52.40 -7.55
C LEU A 238 -29.42 -51.79 -6.69
N PRO A 239 -30.50 -52.50 -6.31
CA PRO A 239 -31.49 -51.94 -5.38
C PRO A 239 -30.85 -51.55 -4.04
N GLY A 240 -29.97 -52.40 -3.52
CA GLY A 240 -29.16 -52.10 -2.34
C GLY A 240 -28.34 -50.81 -2.52
N GLN A 241 -27.67 -50.64 -3.67
CA GLN A 241 -26.87 -49.45 -3.97
C GLN A 241 -27.71 -48.17 -4.03
N ILE A 242 -28.95 -48.25 -4.53
CA ILE A 242 -29.88 -47.11 -4.58
C ILE A 242 -30.27 -46.67 -3.17
N LEU A 243 -30.74 -47.61 -2.32
CA LEU A 243 -31.06 -47.28 -0.93
C LEU A 243 -29.82 -46.79 -0.16
N GLN A 244 -28.67 -47.43 -0.39
CA GLN A 244 -27.40 -47.07 0.21
C GLN A 244 -27.01 -45.64 -0.16
N GLY A 245 -27.08 -45.27 -1.45
CA GLY A 245 -26.78 -43.92 -1.91
C GLY A 245 -27.67 -42.87 -1.28
N ILE A 246 -28.98 -43.12 -1.20
CA ILE A 246 -29.92 -42.21 -0.52
C ILE A 246 -29.55 -42.03 0.95
N GLY A 247 -29.26 -43.13 1.65
CA GLY A 247 -28.85 -43.10 3.06
C GLY A 247 -27.54 -42.34 3.30
N VAL A 248 -26.52 -42.64 2.50
CA VAL A 248 -25.20 -41.96 2.54
C VAL A 248 -25.38 -40.46 2.31
N GLY A 249 -26.09 -40.06 1.25
CA GLY A 249 -26.28 -38.64 0.90
C GLY A 249 -27.09 -37.86 1.94
N ALA A 250 -28.07 -38.51 2.58
CA ALA A 250 -28.92 -37.89 3.60
C ALA A 250 -28.27 -37.79 4.98
N ALA A 251 -27.37 -38.72 5.35
CA ALA A 251 -26.77 -38.75 6.68
C ALA A 251 -25.32 -38.25 6.71
N PHE A 252 -24.44 -38.77 5.85
CA PHE A 252 -22.99 -38.67 6.04
C PHE A 252 -22.45 -37.23 5.88
N PRO A 253 -22.76 -36.48 4.80
CA PRO A 253 -22.30 -35.09 4.68
C PRO A 253 -22.98 -34.15 5.67
N LEU A 254 -24.26 -34.40 5.98
CA LEU A 254 -25.07 -33.54 6.83
C LEU A 254 -24.68 -33.61 8.31
N LEU A 255 -24.10 -34.72 8.77
CA LEU A 255 -23.53 -34.83 10.12
C LEU A 255 -22.41 -33.80 10.37
N GLY A 256 -21.54 -33.59 9.39
CA GLY A 256 -20.50 -32.56 9.46
C GLY A 256 -21.08 -31.15 9.51
N SER A 257 -22.09 -30.88 8.67
CA SER A 257 -22.81 -29.60 8.69
C SER A 257 -23.54 -29.37 10.01
N ALA A 258 -24.19 -30.39 10.58
CA ALA A 258 -24.90 -30.31 11.85
C ALA A 258 -23.98 -30.01 13.03
N ALA A 259 -22.76 -30.57 13.03
CA ALA A 259 -21.74 -30.28 14.05
C ALA A 259 -21.28 -28.80 14.01
N LEU A 260 -21.27 -28.19 12.82
CA LEU A 260 -20.78 -26.84 12.59
C LEU A 260 -21.87 -25.76 12.57
N ALA A 261 -23.13 -26.15 12.47
CA ALA A 261 -24.22 -25.20 12.26
C ALA A 261 -24.44 -24.23 13.45
N GLY A 262 -24.00 -24.59 14.65
CA GLY A 262 -23.98 -23.68 15.82
C GLY A 262 -22.80 -22.69 15.84
N LEU A 263 -21.88 -22.77 14.89
CA LEU A 263 -20.62 -22.02 14.84
C LEU A 263 -20.50 -21.10 13.62
N ALA A 264 -21.59 -20.91 12.86
CA ALA A 264 -21.60 -20.27 11.54
C ALA A 264 -21.16 -18.78 11.52
N SER A 265 -21.15 -18.10 12.67
CA SER A 265 -20.78 -16.68 12.80
C SER A 265 -19.42 -16.43 13.50
N GLY A 266 -18.70 -17.48 13.92
CA GLY A 266 -17.52 -17.34 14.79
C GLY A 266 -16.17 -17.56 14.10
N SER A 267 -15.12 -16.95 14.65
CA SER A 267 -13.72 -17.09 14.23
C SER A 267 -13.15 -18.53 14.35
N SER A 268 -13.85 -19.44 15.04
CA SER A 268 -13.45 -20.83 15.30
C SER A 268 -13.98 -21.85 14.27
N TYR A 269 -14.71 -21.43 13.21
CA TYR A 269 -15.30 -22.35 12.22
C TYR A 269 -14.27 -23.25 11.52
N ALA A 270 -13.12 -22.68 11.12
CA ALA A 270 -12.06 -23.43 10.45
C ALA A 270 -11.47 -24.54 11.35
N THR A 271 -11.20 -24.21 12.62
CA THR A 271 -10.72 -25.17 13.63
C THR A 271 -11.74 -26.27 13.88
N ALA A 272 -13.01 -25.91 14.05
CA ALA A 272 -14.08 -26.88 14.29
C ALA A 272 -14.31 -27.84 13.09
N SER A 273 -14.18 -27.32 11.85
CA SER A 273 -14.26 -28.15 10.64
C SER A 273 -13.09 -29.13 10.55
N ALA A 274 -11.88 -28.67 10.86
CA ALA A 274 -10.70 -29.53 10.91
C ALA A 274 -10.85 -30.65 11.94
N VAL A 275 -11.32 -30.33 13.16
CA VAL A 275 -11.57 -31.32 14.22
C VAL A 275 -12.60 -32.35 13.79
N THR A 276 -13.73 -31.93 13.23
CA THR A 276 -14.75 -32.84 12.71
C THR A 276 -14.17 -33.77 11.63
N GLY A 277 -13.32 -33.24 10.75
CA GLY A 277 -12.59 -34.02 9.76
C GLY A 277 -11.64 -35.07 10.36
N THR A 278 -10.92 -34.73 11.43
CA THR A 278 -10.06 -35.67 12.17
C THR A 278 -10.89 -36.76 12.85
N ILE A 279 -11.99 -36.39 13.52
CA ILE A 279 -12.88 -37.35 14.18
C ILE A 279 -13.46 -38.36 13.18
N ARG A 280 -13.81 -37.89 11.98
CA ARG A 280 -14.23 -38.75 10.87
C ARG A 280 -13.15 -39.78 10.52
N GLN A 281 -11.90 -39.38 10.41
CA GLN A 281 -10.78 -40.29 10.12
C GLN A 281 -10.51 -41.28 11.26
N VAL A 282 -10.61 -40.85 12.52
CA VAL A 282 -10.48 -41.75 13.68
C VAL A 282 -11.57 -42.80 13.66
N GLY A 283 -12.83 -42.40 13.43
CA GLY A 283 -13.95 -43.32 13.26
C GLY A 283 -13.70 -44.32 12.12
N ALA A 284 -13.18 -43.86 10.98
CA ALA A 284 -12.82 -44.70 9.84
C ALA A 284 -11.83 -45.81 10.22
N VAL A 285 -10.74 -45.44 10.89
CA VAL A 285 -9.70 -46.37 11.33
C VAL A 285 -10.27 -47.42 12.29
N ILE A 286 -11.03 -46.98 13.30
CA ILE A 286 -11.65 -47.87 14.27
C ILE A 286 -12.62 -48.83 13.58
N GLY A 287 -13.44 -48.34 12.64
CA GLY A 287 -14.37 -49.16 11.86
C GLY A 287 -13.67 -50.23 11.04
N VAL A 288 -12.61 -49.86 10.31
CA VAL A 288 -11.82 -50.83 9.52
C VAL A 288 -11.13 -51.83 10.43
N ALA A 289 -10.54 -51.40 11.55
CA ALA A 289 -9.90 -52.31 12.49
C ALA A 289 -10.89 -53.29 13.11
N LEU A 290 -12.05 -52.81 13.59
CA LEU A 290 -13.12 -53.67 14.12
C LEU A 290 -13.61 -54.66 13.06
N LEU A 291 -13.75 -54.23 11.80
CA LEU A 291 -14.09 -55.13 10.70
C LEU A 291 -13.02 -56.20 10.52
N VAL A 292 -11.74 -55.83 10.46
CA VAL A 292 -10.63 -56.79 10.30
C VAL A 292 -10.61 -57.80 11.44
N ILE A 293 -10.90 -57.37 12.67
CA ILE A 293 -11.02 -58.25 13.84
C ILE A 293 -12.21 -59.21 13.69
N LEU A 294 -13.36 -58.70 13.22
CA LEU A 294 -14.61 -59.45 13.08
C LEU A 294 -14.57 -60.45 11.92
N VAL A 295 -13.94 -60.06 10.80
CA VAL A 295 -13.76 -60.88 9.61
C VAL A 295 -12.62 -61.88 9.81
N GLY A 296 -11.55 -61.48 10.49
CA GLY A 296 -10.36 -62.31 10.74
C GLY A 296 -9.66 -62.73 9.45
N THR A 297 -9.03 -63.91 9.48
CA THR A 297 -8.52 -64.63 8.29
C THR A 297 -9.45 -65.81 7.99
N PRO A 298 -10.59 -65.59 7.32
CA PRO A 298 -11.57 -66.64 7.11
C PRO A 298 -11.04 -67.69 6.14
N ALA A 299 -11.30 -68.97 6.44
CA ALA A 299 -11.08 -70.04 5.48
C ALA A 299 -11.95 -69.82 4.22
N PRO A 300 -11.54 -70.28 3.02
CA PRO A 300 -12.22 -69.98 1.76
C PRO A 300 -13.74 -70.27 1.74
N GLY A 301 -14.23 -71.21 2.54
CA GLY A 301 -15.67 -71.53 2.67
C GLY A 301 -16.43 -70.75 3.76
N ALA A 302 -15.75 -69.98 4.61
CA ALA A 302 -16.34 -69.18 5.70
C ALA A 302 -16.28 -67.67 5.44
N ALA A 303 -15.77 -67.26 4.26
CA ALA A 303 -15.61 -65.87 3.88
C ALA A 303 -16.95 -65.13 3.78
N GLU A 304 -18.01 -65.79 3.27
CA GLU A 304 -19.35 -65.20 3.17
C GLU A 304 -19.90 -64.79 4.55
N GLU A 305 -19.98 -65.75 5.48
CA GLU A 305 -20.51 -65.52 6.84
C GLU A 305 -19.70 -64.44 7.58
N SER A 306 -18.38 -64.47 7.42
CA SER A 306 -17.48 -63.48 8.04
C SER A 306 -17.74 -62.06 7.49
N LEU A 307 -17.99 -61.92 6.19
CA LEU A 307 -18.32 -60.63 5.56
C LEU A 307 -19.73 -60.16 5.89
N ARG A 308 -20.71 -61.07 6.03
CA ARG A 308 -22.07 -60.72 6.51
C ARG A 308 -22.03 -60.07 7.89
N ARG A 309 -21.18 -60.53 8.80
CA ARG A 309 -20.95 -59.86 10.10
C ARG A 309 -20.49 -58.41 9.93
N GLY A 310 -19.71 -58.13 8.89
CA GLY A 310 -19.30 -56.77 8.54
C GLY A 310 -20.47 -55.85 8.17
N TRP A 311 -21.44 -56.35 7.39
CA TRP A 311 -22.68 -55.61 7.12
C TRP A 311 -23.52 -55.42 8.37
N THR A 312 -23.62 -56.44 9.24
CA THR A 312 -24.31 -56.33 10.53
C THR A 312 -23.69 -55.25 11.42
N MET A 313 -22.36 -55.19 11.51
CA MET A 313 -21.66 -54.16 12.27
C MET A 313 -21.97 -52.76 11.74
N ALA A 314 -21.90 -52.58 10.41
CA ALA A 314 -22.25 -51.30 9.80
C ALA A 314 -23.72 -50.92 10.03
N ALA A 315 -24.65 -51.89 9.99
CA ALA A 315 -26.06 -51.66 10.25
C ALA A 315 -26.29 -51.17 11.70
N ILE A 316 -25.62 -51.79 12.68
CA ILE A 316 -25.65 -51.36 14.08
C ILE A 316 -25.16 -49.92 14.22
N CYS A 317 -24.08 -49.54 13.54
CA CYS A 317 -23.59 -48.16 13.56
C CYS A 317 -24.64 -47.17 13.05
N PHE A 318 -25.33 -47.47 11.94
CA PHE A 318 -26.34 -46.54 11.39
C PHE A 318 -27.65 -46.51 12.17
N VAL A 319 -28.04 -47.62 12.81
CA VAL A 319 -29.13 -47.59 13.81
C VAL A 319 -28.73 -46.70 15.00
N ALA A 320 -27.49 -46.80 15.50
CA ALA A 320 -27.00 -45.94 16.56
C ALA A 320 -26.97 -44.45 16.14
N VAL A 321 -26.60 -44.15 14.89
CA VAL A 321 -26.67 -42.79 14.34
C VAL A 321 -28.11 -42.29 14.27
N ALA A 322 -29.05 -43.12 13.83
CA ALA A 322 -30.46 -42.77 13.77
C ALA A 322 -31.04 -42.43 15.15
N LEU A 323 -30.74 -43.25 16.16
CA LEU A 323 -31.15 -43.03 17.55
C LEU A 323 -30.49 -41.78 18.15
N GLY A 324 -29.19 -41.60 17.91
CA GLY A 324 -28.43 -40.46 18.42
C GLY A 324 -28.75 -39.14 17.71
N ALA A 325 -29.32 -39.15 16.51
CA ALA A 325 -29.76 -37.95 15.80
C ALA A 325 -30.80 -37.13 16.59
N VAL A 326 -31.50 -37.73 17.55
CA VAL A 326 -32.41 -37.03 18.48
C VAL A 326 -31.67 -35.99 19.33
N TRP A 327 -30.39 -36.19 19.60
CA TRP A 327 -29.55 -35.26 20.37
C TRP A 327 -28.98 -34.10 19.54
N LEU A 328 -29.22 -34.08 18.23
CA LEU A 328 -28.95 -32.90 17.40
C LEU A 328 -30.02 -31.83 17.70
N GLY A 329 -29.60 -30.72 18.32
CA GLY A 329 -30.50 -29.63 18.74
C GLY A 329 -31.30 -29.01 17.59
N ARG A 330 -32.45 -28.39 17.93
CA ARG A 330 -33.26 -27.61 16.97
C ARG A 330 -32.53 -26.28 16.69
N ILE A 331 -32.04 -26.10 15.47
CA ILE A 331 -31.39 -24.85 15.07
C ILE A 331 -32.47 -23.84 14.72
N ARG A 332 -32.55 -22.74 15.48
CA ARG A 332 -33.29 -21.54 15.05
C ARG A 332 -32.39 -20.75 14.10
N PRO A 333 -32.86 -20.35 12.91
CA PRO A 333 -32.08 -19.47 12.05
C PRO A 333 -31.85 -18.14 12.79
N ALA A 334 -30.59 -17.78 13.00
CA ALA A 334 -30.23 -16.46 13.52
C ALA A 334 -30.48 -15.41 12.42
N PRO A 335 -31.11 -14.26 12.74
CA PRO A 335 -31.17 -13.14 11.81
C PRO A 335 -29.75 -12.70 11.44
N ALA A 336 -29.52 -12.34 10.17
CA ALA A 336 -28.25 -11.80 9.72
C ALA A 336 -27.95 -10.51 10.51
N GLU A 337 -27.03 -10.58 11.46
CA GLU A 337 -26.67 -9.46 12.33
C GLU A 337 -25.77 -8.50 11.54
N ALA A 338 -26.21 -7.24 11.44
CA ALA A 338 -25.44 -6.16 10.86
C ALA A 338 -24.16 -5.96 11.67
N VAL A 339 -23.01 -5.94 10.98
CA VAL A 339 -21.71 -5.63 11.58
C VAL A 339 -21.78 -4.23 12.17
N THR A 340 -21.84 -4.14 13.50
CA THR A 340 -21.68 -2.88 14.22
C THR A 340 -20.19 -2.57 14.37
N PRO A 341 -19.75 -1.29 14.24
CA PRO A 341 -18.36 -0.93 14.43
C PRO A 341 -17.94 -1.19 15.89
N GLU A 342 -16.93 -2.03 16.07
CA GLU A 342 -16.38 -2.37 17.38
C GLU A 342 -15.71 -1.14 18.01
N SER A 343 -16.09 -0.83 19.25
CA SER A 343 -15.64 0.33 20.02
C SER A 343 -14.14 0.31 20.30
N VAL A 344 -13.47 1.42 20.01
CA VAL A 344 -12.06 1.71 20.32
C VAL A 344 -11.82 1.66 21.84
N PRO A 345 -10.83 0.89 22.35
CA PRO A 345 -10.48 0.92 23.77
C PRO A 345 -9.73 2.21 24.14
N PRO A 346 -9.87 2.71 25.38
CA PRO A 346 -9.35 4.01 25.78
C PRO A 346 -7.82 4.07 25.73
N ALA A 347 -7.32 5.21 25.25
CA ALA A 347 -5.91 5.54 25.08
C ALA A 347 -5.11 5.36 26.38
N GLN A 348 -4.00 4.63 26.29
CA GLN A 348 -2.99 4.58 27.36
C GLN A 348 -2.17 5.87 27.35
N THR A 349 -1.97 6.43 28.54
CA THR A 349 -1.25 7.67 28.80
C THR A 349 0.21 7.60 28.31
N PRO A 350 0.73 8.59 27.56
CA PRO A 350 2.12 8.58 27.13
C PRO A 350 3.06 8.86 28.30
N LEU A 351 4.15 8.10 28.40
CA LEU A 351 5.28 8.43 29.26
C LEU A 351 6.00 9.69 28.71
N PRO A 352 6.54 10.55 29.58
CA PRO A 352 7.19 11.79 29.16
C PRO A 352 8.52 11.51 28.44
N GLN A 353 8.66 12.03 27.22
CA GLN A 353 9.93 12.04 26.48
C GLN A 353 10.74 13.31 26.79
N PRO A 354 12.08 13.25 26.69
CA PRO A 354 12.97 14.36 27.03
C PRO A 354 12.83 15.51 26.02
N SER A 355 12.80 16.75 26.53
CA SER A 355 12.68 17.97 25.73
C SER A 355 13.89 18.12 24.79
N VAL A 356 13.66 17.97 23.48
CA VAL A 356 14.55 18.52 22.47
C VAL A 356 14.34 20.04 22.47
N ALA A 357 15.40 20.77 22.78
CA ALA A 357 15.39 22.22 22.82
C ALA A 357 14.92 22.81 21.47
N PRO A 358 14.15 23.91 21.47
CA PRO A 358 13.73 24.55 20.23
C PRO A 358 14.97 25.07 19.50
N VAL A 359 15.16 24.62 18.26
CA VAL A 359 16.02 25.31 17.30
C VAL A 359 15.35 26.66 17.04
N VAL A 360 15.90 27.69 17.67
CA VAL A 360 15.47 29.08 17.52
C VAL A 360 15.67 29.49 16.06
N SER A 361 14.58 29.98 15.48
CA SER A 361 14.48 30.72 14.22
C SER A 361 15.75 31.48 13.85
N THR A 362 16.18 31.34 12.61
CA THR A 362 17.16 32.20 11.95
C THR A 362 16.83 33.68 12.19
N SER A 363 17.82 34.45 12.62
CA SER A 363 17.69 35.88 12.92
C SER A 363 17.37 36.71 11.67
N PRO A 364 16.64 37.83 11.80
CA PRO A 364 16.20 38.64 10.67
C PRO A 364 17.37 39.34 9.95
N ASP A 365 17.31 39.40 8.61
CA ASP A 365 18.16 40.28 7.81
C ASP A 365 18.04 41.72 8.33
N ILE A 366 19.18 42.33 8.66
CA ILE A 366 19.22 43.69 9.23
C ILE A 366 18.98 44.71 8.11
N ASP A 367 17.87 45.46 8.19
CA ASP A 367 17.60 46.60 7.31
C ASP A 367 18.45 47.81 7.73
N VAL A 368 19.50 48.11 6.94
CA VAL A 368 20.44 49.20 7.21
C VAL A 368 19.76 50.56 7.15
N LEU A 369 18.72 50.73 6.34
CA LEU A 369 17.97 51.98 6.22
C LEU A 369 17.16 52.29 7.49
N GLN A 370 16.69 51.25 8.20
CA GLN A 370 16.05 51.40 9.50
C GLN A 370 17.08 51.53 10.63
N ALA A 371 18.19 50.80 10.54
CA ALA A 371 19.21 50.78 11.58
C ALA A 371 19.98 52.12 11.66
N VAL A 372 20.15 52.83 10.54
CA VAL A 372 20.90 54.09 10.45
C VAL A 372 20.10 55.15 9.66
N PRO A 373 19.12 55.81 10.29
CA PRO A 373 18.22 56.75 9.60
C PRO A 373 18.92 57.96 8.97
N ASP A 374 20.00 58.45 9.59
CA ASP A 374 20.76 59.61 9.11
C ASP A 374 21.67 59.31 7.91
N LEU A 375 21.74 58.05 7.44
CA LEU A 375 22.62 57.63 6.35
C LEU A 375 22.41 58.43 5.06
N HIS A 376 21.17 58.88 4.80
CA HIS A 376 20.83 59.68 3.63
C HIS A 376 21.56 61.04 3.57
N ARG A 377 22.08 61.56 4.69
CA ARG A 377 22.81 62.85 4.72
C ARG A 377 24.25 62.73 4.23
N HIS A 378 24.80 61.51 4.26
CA HIS A 378 26.19 61.20 3.90
C HIS A 378 26.27 60.28 2.65
N ALA A 379 25.16 60.16 1.92
CA ALA A 379 25.03 59.30 0.76
C ALA A 379 24.58 60.08 -0.47
N GLU A 380 25.08 59.67 -1.63
CA GLU A 380 24.64 60.13 -2.95
C GLU A 380 23.63 59.14 -3.54
N HIS A 381 22.65 59.63 -4.29
CA HIS A 381 21.70 58.78 -5.00
C HIS A 381 22.30 58.24 -6.30
N VAL A 382 22.14 56.93 -6.53
CA VAL A 382 22.57 56.26 -7.76
C VAL A 382 21.39 55.47 -8.32
N GLU A 383 21.02 55.76 -9.56
CA GLU A 383 19.99 55.02 -10.30
C GLU A 383 20.66 54.04 -11.28
N LEU A 384 20.17 52.81 -11.29
CA LEU A 384 20.65 51.73 -12.15
C LEU A 384 19.49 51.11 -12.90
N GLN A 385 19.63 51.01 -14.22
CA GLN A 385 18.66 50.29 -15.04
C GLN A 385 18.86 48.78 -14.95
N ALA A 386 17.77 48.03 -15.10
CA ALA A 386 17.79 46.58 -15.22
C ALA A 386 18.82 46.12 -16.29
N GLY A 387 19.68 45.15 -15.95
CA GLY A 387 20.76 44.64 -16.79
C GLY A 387 22.08 45.42 -16.73
N SER A 388 22.15 46.52 -16.00
CA SER A 388 23.38 47.31 -15.85
C SER A 388 24.23 46.83 -14.67
N TYR A 389 25.57 46.80 -14.83
CA TYR A 389 26.49 46.49 -13.73
C TYR A 389 26.71 47.73 -12.86
N LEU A 390 26.62 47.55 -11.54
CA LEU A 390 27.05 48.56 -10.56
C LEU A 390 28.58 48.66 -10.51
N PHE A 391 29.26 47.52 -10.45
CA PHE A 391 30.71 47.35 -10.59
C PHE A 391 31.03 45.87 -10.94
N ARG A 392 32.24 45.62 -11.41
CA ARG A 392 32.75 44.29 -11.76
C ARG A 392 33.79 43.81 -10.74
N ALA A 393 33.96 42.49 -10.66
CA ALA A 393 35.04 41.90 -9.88
C ALA A 393 36.40 42.44 -10.37
N GLY A 394 37.25 42.85 -9.43
CA GLY A 394 38.54 43.49 -9.72
C GLY A 394 38.51 45.03 -9.78
N ASP A 395 37.34 45.68 -9.83
CA ASP A 395 37.26 47.14 -9.79
C ASP A 395 37.76 47.71 -8.45
N VAL A 396 38.09 49.01 -8.41
CA VAL A 396 38.51 49.70 -7.19
C VAL A 396 37.35 49.78 -6.19
N SER A 397 37.65 49.59 -4.90
CA SER A 397 36.64 49.68 -3.83
C SER A 397 36.69 51.01 -3.08
N ASP A 398 35.99 51.99 -3.63
CA ASP A 398 35.96 53.39 -3.18
C ASP A 398 34.70 53.79 -2.38
N SER A 399 33.64 52.99 -2.45
CA SER A 399 32.31 53.28 -1.89
C SER A 399 31.59 52.02 -1.44
N LEU A 400 30.68 52.15 -0.47
CA LEU A 400 29.68 51.14 -0.12
C LEU A 400 28.30 51.59 -0.61
N TYR A 401 27.40 50.63 -0.87
CA TYR A 401 26.07 50.92 -1.41
C TYR A 401 25.00 50.25 -0.56
N VAL A 402 23.91 50.97 -0.31
CA VAL A 402 22.69 50.43 0.32
C VAL A 402 21.55 50.47 -0.69
N VAL A 403 20.84 49.36 -0.86
CA VAL A 403 19.71 49.27 -1.78
C VAL A 403 18.51 49.99 -1.19
N ARG A 404 18.03 51.06 -1.85
CA ARG A 404 16.84 51.81 -1.44
C ARG A 404 15.57 51.20 -2.04
N SER A 405 15.61 50.89 -3.33
CA SER A 405 14.57 50.15 -4.08
C SER A 405 15.23 49.37 -5.21
N GLY A 406 14.56 48.34 -5.72
CA GLY A 406 15.11 47.45 -6.75
C GLY A 406 15.78 46.19 -6.20
N ARG A 407 16.60 45.53 -7.05
CA ARG A 407 17.17 44.20 -6.80
C ARG A 407 18.49 44.02 -7.53
N LEU A 408 19.51 43.57 -6.81
CA LEU A 408 20.85 43.35 -7.36
C LEU A 408 21.27 41.88 -7.22
N GLN A 409 22.05 41.36 -8.16
CA GLN A 409 22.70 40.06 -8.07
C GLN A 409 24.21 40.24 -7.90
N VAL A 410 24.78 39.52 -6.95
CA VAL A 410 26.23 39.43 -6.71
C VAL A 410 26.73 38.15 -7.37
N ILE A 411 27.63 38.28 -8.32
CA ILE A 411 28.12 37.19 -9.18
C ILE A 411 29.65 37.12 -9.04
N ASP A 412 30.17 35.94 -8.70
CA ASP A 412 31.62 35.65 -8.67
C ASP A 412 32.03 34.73 -9.82
N GLU A 413 33.29 34.25 -9.79
CA GLU A 413 33.83 33.32 -10.81
C GLU A 413 33.14 31.95 -10.82
N HIS A 414 32.38 31.62 -9.77
CA HIS A 414 31.69 30.35 -9.60
C HIS A 414 30.18 30.44 -9.83
N GLY A 415 29.62 31.64 -9.99
CA GLY A 415 28.22 31.89 -10.32
C GLY A 415 27.54 32.91 -9.42
N LEU A 416 26.22 32.79 -9.26
CA LEU A 416 25.43 33.67 -8.40
C LEU A 416 25.74 33.39 -6.92
N VAL A 417 26.26 34.39 -6.21
CA VAL A 417 26.64 34.32 -4.79
C VAL A 417 25.49 34.72 -3.89
N ALA A 418 24.84 35.83 -4.21
CA ALA A 418 23.76 36.38 -3.41
C ALA A 418 22.87 37.30 -4.25
N GLU A 419 21.64 37.48 -3.79
CA GLU A 419 20.69 38.43 -4.34
C GLU A 419 20.32 39.43 -3.25
N LEU A 420 20.37 40.72 -3.58
CA LEU A 420 20.25 41.81 -2.64
C LEU A 420 18.99 42.64 -2.92
N GLY A 421 18.20 42.83 -1.87
CA GLY A 421 16.98 43.65 -1.89
C GLY A 421 17.10 44.89 -1.02
N ARG A 422 15.99 45.64 -0.91
CA ARG A 422 15.89 46.87 -0.10
C ARG A 422 16.46 46.68 1.32
N GLY A 423 17.21 47.68 1.77
CA GLY A 423 17.82 47.72 3.10
C GLY A 423 19.14 46.96 3.21
N GLN A 424 19.51 46.16 2.20
CA GLN A 424 20.75 45.39 2.20
C GLN A 424 21.92 46.18 1.60
N LEU A 425 23.12 45.80 2.06
CA LEU A 425 24.38 46.49 1.80
C LEU A 425 25.27 45.68 0.86
N VAL A 426 26.02 46.37 -0.01
CA VAL A 426 27.00 45.76 -0.92
C VAL A 426 28.26 46.61 -1.06
N GLY A 427 29.38 45.95 -1.29
CA GLY A 427 30.69 46.59 -1.49
C GLY A 427 31.45 46.89 -0.19
N GLU A 428 30.95 46.44 0.96
CA GLU A 428 31.53 46.73 2.27
C GLU A 428 32.87 46.04 2.51
N VAL A 429 33.05 44.83 1.99
CA VAL A 429 34.28 44.05 2.19
C VAL A 429 35.49 44.78 1.62
N GLY A 430 35.36 45.32 0.40
CA GLY A 430 36.46 46.05 -0.25
C GLY A 430 36.77 47.37 0.45
N VAL A 431 35.76 48.08 0.97
CA VAL A 431 35.95 49.33 1.72
C VAL A 431 36.64 49.09 3.08
N LEU A 432 36.26 48.02 3.78
CA LEU A 432 36.82 47.65 5.09
C LEU A 432 38.21 47.02 5.01
N ARG A 433 38.49 46.24 3.96
CA ARG A 433 39.79 45.55 3.77
C ARG A 433 40.78 46.32 2.90
N ASP A 434 40.35 47.43 2.33
CA ASP A 434 41.09 48.17 1.31
C ASP A 434 41.58 47.29 0.15
N ALA A 435 40.67 46.45 -0.36
CA ALA A 435 40.93 45.47 -1.40
C ALA A 435 40.01 45.72 -2.62
N PRO A 436 40.39 45.25 -3.83
CA PRO A 436 39.53 45.31 -5.01
C PRO A 436 38.18 44.61 -4.80
N ARG A 437 37.17 44.94 -5.62
CA ARG A 437 35.85 44.32 -5.57
C ARG A 437 35.95 42.81 -5.75
N SER A 438 35.42 42.04 -4.80
CA SER A 438 35.53 40.57 -4.80
C SER A 438 34.53 39.86 -5.73
N ALA A 439 33.51 40.57 -6.21
CA ALA A 439 32.46 40.03 -7.06
C ALA A 439 31.87 41.13 -7.95
N SER A 440 31.25 40.76 -9.05
CA SER A 440 30.49 41.65 -9.92
C SER A 440 29.07 41.83 -9.38
N VAL A 441 28.50 43.02 -9.52
CA VAL A 441 27.13 43.30 -9.06
C VAL A 441 26.30 43.82 -10.22
N LEU A 442 25.19 43.14 -10.51
CA LEU A 442 24.29 43.40 -11.63
C LEU A 442 22.91 43.82 -11.12
N ALA A 443 22.30 44.86 -11.66
CA ALA A 443 20.90 45.19 -11.38
C ALA A 443 19.96 44.25 -12.15
N VAL A 444 19.09 43.52 -11.43
CA VAL A 444 18.09 42.61 -12.04
C VAL A 444 16.86 43.39 -12.51
N ARG A 445 16.50 44.43 -11.76
CA ARG A 445 15.43 45.37 -12.08
C ARG A 445 15.92 46.80 -11.87
N ASP A 446 15.18 47.79 -12.37
CA ASP A 446 15.49 49.20 -12.13
C ASP A 446 15.65 49.42 -10.61
N SER A 447 16.81 49.94 -10.20
CA SER A 447 17.25 49.98 -8.79
C SER A 447 17.78 51.37 -8.40
N SER A 448 17.33 51.87 -7.26
CA SER A 448 17.83 53.09 -6.64
C SER A 448 18.69 52.72 -5.43
N LEU A 449 19.92 53.24 -5.38
CA LEU A 449 20.90 52.96 -4.33
C LEU A 449 21.34 54.25 -3.64
N LEU A 450 21.76 54.11 -2.38
CA LEU A 450 22.51 55.11 -1.64
C LEU A 450 23.99 54.73 -1.66
N ARG A 451 24.81 55.51 -2.38
CA ARG A 451 26.27 55.37 -2.42
C ARG A 451 26.87 56.19 -1.29
N VAL A 452 27.63 55.54 -0.41
CA VAL A 452 28.40 56.20 0.65
C VAL A 452 29.89 56.07 0.30
N PRO A 453 30.55 57.17 -0.07
CA PRO A 453 31.99 57.18 -0.33
C PRO A 453 32.80 56.77 0.91
N LYS A 454 33.96 56.13 0.72
CA LYS A 454 34.87 55.71 1.81
C LYS A 454 35.28 56.89 2.72
N SER A 455 35.42 58.09 2.16
CA SER A 455 35.73 59.33 2.90
C SER A 455 34.60 59.80 3.82
N GLU A 456 33.34 59.59 3.44
CA GLU A 456 32.16 59.89 4.25
C GLU A 456 31.88 58.78 5.26
N PHE A 457 32.10 57.51 4.86
CA PHE A 457 31.97 56.35 5.76
C PHE A 457 32.81 56.51 7.04
N ALA A 458 34.05 56.99 6.92
CA ALA A 458 34.92 57.23 8.08
C ALA A 458 34.36 58.27 9.07
N LYS A 459 33.50 59.20 8.61
CA LYS A 459 32.89 60.25 9.44
C LYS A 459 31.65 59.76 10.20
N ILE A 460 31.01 58.70 9.71
CA ILE A 460 29.76 58.13 10.25
C ILE A 460 29.93 56.75 10.91
N ALA A 461 31.17 56.23 10.97
CA ALA A 461 31.51 54.94 11.57
C ALA A 461 31.42 54.98 13.11
N ASP A 462 30.20 55.12 13.63
CA ASP A 462 29.89 55.00 15.05
C ASP A 462 29.76 53.52 15.48
N ALA A 463 29.66 53.28 16.79
CA ALA A 463 29.53 51.93 17.34
C ALA A 463 28.29 51.17 16.82
N ARG A 464 27.26 51.89 16.36
CA ARG A 464 25.99 51.31 15.87
C ARG A 464 26.14 50.82 14.43
N LEU A 465 26.69 51.62 13.53
CA LEU A 465 26.97 51.24 12.14
C LEU A 465 28.03 50.11 12.09
N LEU A 466 29.06 50.18 12.94
CA LEU A 466 30.07 49.12 13.06
C LEU A 466 29.46 47.81 13.60
N GLY A 467 28.52 47.88 14.55
CA GLY A 467 27.79 46.70 15.05
C GLY A 467 26.89 46.06 13.99
N VAL A 468 26.23 46.87 13.15
CA VAL A 468 25.43 46.39 12.01
C VAL A 468 26.32 45.72 10.97
N LEU A 469 27.45 46.34 10.62
CA LEU A 469 28.42 45.77 9.68
C LEU A 469 29.04 44.47 10.19
N ALA A 470 29.42 44.40 11.47
CA ALA A 470 29.92 43.19 12.09
C ALA A 470 28.89 42.05 12.03
N SER A 471 27.61 42.35 12.27
CA SER A 471 26.52 41.37 12.18
C SER A 471 26.29 40.90 10.74
N VAL A 472 26.31 41.82 9.76
CA VAL A 472 26.19 41.48 8.33
C VAL A 472 27.36 40.60 7.87
N LEU A 473 28.59 40.90 8.29
CA LEU A 473 29.78 40.12 7.96
C LEU A 473 29.81 38.76 8.66
N ALA A 474 29.39 38.68 9.93
CA ALA A 474 29.27 37.43 10.67
C ALA A 474 28.27 36.49 9.99
N ASN A 475 27.12 37.02 9.55
CA ASN A 475 26.11 36.27 8.78
C ASN A 475 26.59 35.86 7.38
N ARG A 476 27.68 36.45 6.86
CA ARG A 476 28.30 36.08 5.57
C ARG A 476 29.46 35.08 5.72
N GLN A 477 30.00 34.87 6.93
CA GLN A 477 31.15 33.98 7.18
C GLN A 477 30.77 32.56 7.67
N VAL A 478 29.51 32.28 8.00
CA VAL A 478 29.09 30.91 8.31
C VAL A 478 29.18 30.07 7.03
N PRO A 479 30.04 29.03 6.98
CA PRO A 479 30.18 28.19 5.80
C PRO A 479 28.99 27.22 5.76
N THR A 480 27.84 27.66 5.27
CA THR A 480 26.82 26.73 4.79
C THR A 480 27.33 26.17 3.47
N SER A 481 27.44 24.84 3.38
CA SER A 481 27.88 24.09 2.20
C SER A 481 27.41 24.72 0.89
N ARG A 482 28.33 24.79 -0.09
CA ARG A 482 28.32 25.53 -1.38
C ARG A 482 27.15 25.22 -2.34
N THR A 483 26.03 24.70 -1.87
CA THR A 483 24.84 24.33 -2.67
C THR A 483 23.52 24.83 -2.09
N ALA A 484 23.48 25.37 -0.87
CA ALA A 484 22.28 26.01 -0.34
C ALA A 484 22.18 27.44 -0.91
N SER A 485 21.40 27.62 -1.98
CA SER A 485 21.00 28.95 -2.44
C SER A 485 20.37 29.70 -1.26
N ARG A 486 20.97 30.81 -0.84
CA ARG A 486 20.36 31.76 0.13
C ARG A 486 18.90 32.02 -0.26
N PRO A 487 17.96 32.18 0.69
CA PRO A 487 16.58 32.49 0.35
C PRO A 487 16.57 33.74 -0.55
N PRO A 488 15.91 33.67 -1.72
CA PRO A 488 15.85 34.82 -2.62
C PRO A 488 15.22 36.01 -1.90
N ALA A 489 15.71 37.22 -2.17
CA ALA A 489 15.16 38.43 -1.56
C ALA A 489 13.64 38.51 -1.82
N ARG A 490 12.88 38.92 -0.80
CA ARG A 490 11.40 38.90 -0.78
C ARG A 490 10.82 39.47 -2.08
N GLU A 491 10.06 38.68 -2.84
CA GLU A 491 9.33 39.15 -4.03
C GLU A 491 8.27 40.17 -3.56
N VAL A 492 8.35 41.44 -3.94
CA VAL A 492 7.45 42.52 -3.50
C VAL A 492 6.53 42.95 -4.64
N VAL A 493 7.08 43.17 -5.84
CA VAL A 493 6.33 43.69 -7.00
C VAL A 493 5.93 42.56 -7.94
N VAL A 494 4.62 42.40 -8.13
CA VAL A 494 4.01 41.42 -9.05
C VAL A 494 3.38 42.18 -10.22
N ALA A 495 3.83 41.92 -11.44
CA ALA A 495 3.24 42.51 -12.64
C ALA A 495 2.31 41.51 -13.34
N VAL A 496 1.03 41.84 -13.43
CA VAL A 496 0.02 41.09 -14.17
C VAL A 496 -0.10 41.68 -15.57
N ILE A 497 0.28 40.90 -16.58
CA ILE A 497 0.45 41.36 -17.96
C ILE A 497 -0.49 40.58 -18.89
N GLY A 498 -1.43 41.27 -19.52
CA GLY A 498 -2.25 40.69 -20.58
C GLY A 498 -1.44 40.51 -21.86
N VAL A 499 -1.43 39.30 -22.43
CA VAL A 499 -0.68 38.97 -23.67
C VAL A 499 -1.30 39.59 -24.94
N ASP A 500 -2.57 39.98 -24.87
CA ASP A 500 -3.32 40.66 -25.92
C ASP A 500 -4.36 41.62 -25.32
N ALA A 501 -4.95 42.48 -26.15
CA ALA A 501 -5.94 43.48 -25.70
C ALA A 501 -7.24 42.89 -25.15
N GLY A 502 -7.56 41.63 -25.47
CA GLY A 502 -8.72 40.92 -24.96
C GLY A 502 -8.43 40.03 -23.76
N ALA A 503 -7.18 39.95 -23.28
CA ALA A 503 -6.86 39.25 -22.05
C ALA A 503 -7.38 40.03 -20.83
N PRO A 504 -8.11 39.40 -19.89
CA PRO A 504 -8.75 40.09 -18.75
C PRO A 504 -7.74 40.39 -17.62
N ALA A 505 -6.59 40.99 -17.95
CA ALA A 505 -5.51 41.28 -17.01
C ALA A 505 -5.96 42.18 -15.84
N THR A 506 -6.86 43.15 -16.09
CA THR A 506 -7.43 44.01 -15.04
C THR A 506 -8.21 43.20 -14.00
N VAL A 507 -9.04 42.26 -14.46
CA VAL A 507 -9.88 41.43 -13.57
C VAL A 507 -8.97 40.50 -12.77
N VAL A 508 -8.04 39.82 -13.44
CA VAL A 508 -7.06 38.93 -12.76
C VAL A 508 -6.23 39.69 -11.74
N ALA A 509 -5.75 40.90 -12.05
CA ALA A 509 -4.97 41.70 -11.11
C ALA A 509 -5.79 42.13 -9.89
N THR A 510 -7.05 42.52 -10.09
CA THR A 510 -7.96 42.93 -9.02
C THR A 510 -8.25 41.76 -8.07
N GLU A 511 -8.63 40.60 -8.63
CA GLU A 511 -8.94 39.40 -7.86
C GLU A 511 -7.69 38.82 -7.17
N LEU A 512 -6.54 38.84 -7.85
CA LEU A 512 -5.26 38.42 -7.25
C LEU A 512 -4.88 39.34 -6.08
N CYS A 513 -5.05 40.66 -6.22
CA CYS A 513 -4.80 41.61 -5.15
C CYS A 513 -5.76 41.38 -3.97
N ALA A 514 -7.05 41.12 -4.23
CA ALA A 514 -8.03 40.79 -3.20
C ALA A 514 -7.67 39.50 -2.47
N ALA A 515 -7.29 38.44 -3.19
CA ALA A 515 -6.86 37.16 -2.62
C ALA A 515 -5.58 37.30 -1.78
N LEU A 516 -4.60 38.08 -2.23
CA LEU A 516 -3.39 38.40 -1.45
C LEU A 516 -3.73 39.20 -0.19
N SER A 517 -4.70 40.13 -0.28
CA SER A 517 -5.13 40.99 0.83
C SER A 517 -5.78 40.23 1.99
N GLN A 518 -6.24 38.99 1.77
CA GLN A 518 -6.76 38.13 2.84
C GLN A 518 -5.69 37.74 3.86
N ARG A 519 -4.40 37.78 3.49
CA ARG A 519 -3.29 37.26 4.31
C ARG A 519 -2.10 38.20 4.43
N LEU A 520 -1.96 39.17 3.53
CA LEU A 520 -0.86 40.12 3.46
C LEU A 520 -1.41 41.53 3.21
N ARG A 521 -0.63 42.59 3.49
CA ARG A 521 -0.98 43.93 3.01
C ARG A 521 -0.62 44.00 1.52
N ALA A 522 -1.59 43.79 0.64
CA ALA A 522 -1.42 43.94 -0.79
C ALA A 522 -2.07 45.24 -1.29
N VAL A 523 -1.40 45.93 -2.21
CA VAL A 523 -1.93 47.16 -2.82
C VAL A 523 -1.79 47.12 -4.34
N ALA A 524 -2.79 47.65 -5.03
CA ALA A 524 -2.77 47.87 -6.46
C ALA A 524 -2.80 49.39 -6.72
N PRO A 525 -1.63 50.07 -6.82
CA PRO A 525 -1.56 51.53 -6.85
C PRO A 525 -1.96 52.14 -8.22
N GLY A 526 -2.33 51.31 -9.20
CA GLY A 526 -2.59 51.75 -10.57
C GLY A 526 -1.30 52.17 -11.29
N ARG A 527 -1.39 53.19 -12.16
CA ARG A 527 -0.23 53.74 -12.86
C ARG A 527 0.57 54.67 -11.95
N VAL A 528 1.84 54.36 -11.73
CA VAL A 528 2.75 55.11 -10.85
C VAL A 528 4.10 55.37 -11.51
N ASN A 529 4.81 56.41 -11.08
CA ASN A 529 6.22 56.59 -11.42
C ASN A 529 7.12 55.84 -10.41
N ALA A 530 8.45 55.92 -10.57
CA ALA A 530 9.41 55.27 -9.67
C ALA A 530 9.19 55.64 -8.19
N ASP A 531 8.97 56.92 -7.88
CA ASP A 531 8.70 57.38 -6.51
C ASP A 531 7.38 56.83 -5.95
N GLY A 532 6.35 56.73 -6.79
CA GLY A 532 5.06 56.15 -6.42
C GLY A 532 5.17 54.65 -6.13
N LEU A 533 5.96 53.92 -6.93
CA LEU A 533 6.24 52.51 -6.69
C LEU A 533 7.02 52.33 -5.38
N GLU A 534 8.03 53.15 -5.12
CA GLU A 534 8.79 53.10 -3.86
C GLU A 534 7.89 53.33 -2.64
N ARG A 535 6.95 54.29 -2.71
CA ARG A 535 5.96 54.49 -1.63
C ARG A 535 5.07 53.26 -1.42
N ALA A 536 4.65 52.60 -2.49
CA ALA A 536 3.86 51.38 -2.41
C ALA A 536 4.65 50.20 -1.81
N GLU A 537 5.92 50.03 -2.21
CA GLU A 537 6.83 49.02 -1.63
C GLU A 537 7.12 49.25 -0.14
N ARG A 538 6.99 50.50 0.34
CA ARG A 538 7.15 50.84 1.77
C ARG A 538 5.90 50.52 2.59
N SER A 539 4.70 50.67 2.02
CA SER A 539 3.44 50.55 2.74
C SER A 539 2.81 49.15 2.67
N ALA A 540 3.25 48.32 1.71
CA ALA A 540 2.64 47.01 1.44
C ALA A 540 3.66 45.86 1.45
N ASP A 541 3.19 44.66 1.80
CA ASP A 541 3.93 43.42 1.68
C ASP A 541 3.98 42.92 0.23
N ARG A 542 3.00 43.30 -0.60
CA ARG A 542 2.91 43.01 -2.04
C ARG A 542 2.35 44.21 -2.81
N VAL A 543 2.94 44.52 -3.95
CA VAL A 543 2.45 45.54 -4.88
C VAL A 543 2.05 44.86 -6.18
N VAL A 544 0.79 44.97 -6.58
CA VAL A 544 0.27 44.41 -7.83
C VAL A 544 0.18 45.51 -8.88
N LEU A 545 1.00 45.40 -9.91
CA LEU A 545 0.95 46.23 -11.10
C LEU A 545 0.21 45.50 -12.23
N GLN A 546 -0.44 46.25 -13.10
CA GLN A 546 -1.23 45.70 -14.20
C GLN A 546 -0.93 46.46 -15.49
N ALA A 547 -0.68 45.73 -16.57
CA ALA A 547 -0.51 46.28 -17.91
C ALA A 547 -1.09 45.33 -18.98
N THR A 548 -1.36 45.88 -20.15
CA THR A 548 -1.73 45.14 -21.36
C THR A 548 -0.76 45.49 -22.50
N VAL A 549 -0.68 44.68 -23.55
CA VAL A 549 0.21 44.96 -24.71
C VAL A 549 0.00 46.35 -25.34
N GLY A 550 -1.20 46.93 -25.21
CA GLY A 550 -1.51 48.28 -25.68
C GLY A 550 -0.87 49.42 -24.88
N ASP A 551 -0.27 49.14 -23.72
CA ASP A 551 0.17 50.17 -22.76
C ASP A 551 1.61 50.68 -22.96
N GLY A 552 2.30 50.22 -24.02
CA GLY A 552 3.60 50.73 -24.48
C GLY A 552 4.59 51.08 -23.36
N PRO A 553 4.88 52.38 -23.08
CA PRO A 553 5.85 52.78 -22.05
C PRO A 553 5.53 52.27 -20.64
N TRP A 554 4.25 52.10 -20.30
CA TRP A 554 3.82 51.59 -18.99
C TRP A 554 4.06 50.09 -18.86
N LEU A 555 3.85 49.33 -19.94
CA LEU A 555 4.17 47.90 -19.97
C LEU A 555 5.66 47.68 -19.74
N ASP A 556 6.50 48.44 -20.44
CA ASP A 556 7.96 48.33 -20.31
C ASP A 556 8.41 48.69 -18.88
N PHE A 557 7.79 49.71 -18.27
CA PHE A 557 8.03 50.04 -16.87
C PHE A 557 7.66 48.88 -15.94
N CYS A 558 6.44 48.32 -16.06
CA CYS A 558 5.99 47.19 -15.25
C CYS A 558 6.92 45.97 -15.35
N VAL A 559 7.38 45.64 -16.55
CA VAL A 559 8.31 44.51 -16.77
C VAL A 559 9.67 44.78 -16.13
N ARG A 560 10.20 46.01 -16.26
CA ARG A 560 11.51 46.38 -15.70
C ARG A 560 11.56 46.45 -14.18
N VAL A 561 10.42 46.62 -13.51
CA VAL A 561 10.35 46.77 -12.04
C VAL A 561 9.74 45.57 -11.32
N ALA A 562 9.22 44.58 -12.04
CA ALA A 562 8.61 43.39 -11.46
C ALA A 562 9.66 42.46 -10.87
N ASP A 563 9.39 41.94 -9.66
CA ASP A 563 10.11 40.78 -9.13
C ASP A 563 9.52 39.47 -9.69
N ARG A 564 8.22 39.49 -10.01
CA ARG A 564 7.48 38.34 -10.53
C ARG A 564 6.48 38.79 -11.58
N VAL A 565 6.43 38.09 -12.71
CA VAL A 565 5.50 38.37 -13.80
C VAL A 565 4.44 37.28 -13.86
N VAL A 566 3.18 37.69 -14.03
CA VAL A 566 2.02 36.83 -14.27
C VAL A 566 1.46 37.18 -15.64
N LEU A 567 1.62 36.29 -16.62
CA LEU A 567 1.03 36.46 -17.95
C LEU A 567 -0.41 35.99 -17.94
N VAL A 568 -1.30 36.79 -18.50
CA VAL A 568 -2.72 36.48 -18.64
C VAL A 568 -3.04 36.31 -20.11
N ALA A 569 -3.52 35.13 -20.49
CA ALA A 569 -3.92 34.79 -21.84
C ALA A 569 -5.31 34.15 -21.86
N ARG A 570 -6.01 34.24 -23.00
CA ARG A 570 -7.27 33.52 -23.20
C ARG A 570 -6.98 32.11 -23.69
N ASP A 571 -7.65 31.14 -23.08
CA ASP A 571 -7.35 29.70 -23.13
C ASP A 571 -7.44 29.07 -24.54
N PHE A 572 -8.03 29.77 -25.51
CA PHE A 572 -8.22 29.30 -26.89
C PHE A 572 -7.27 29.92 -27.92
N LEU A 573 -6.36 30.81 -27.51
CA LEU A 573 -5.42 31.46 -28.42
C LEU A 573 -4.05 30.77 -28.38
N ALA A 574 -3.51 30.46 -29.57
CA ALA A 574 -2.12 30.05 -29.71
C ALA A 574 -1.19 31.12 -29.14
N PRO A 575 -0.08 30.75 -28.47
CA PRO A 575 0.89 31.69 -27.96
C PRO A 575 1.40 32.62 -29.08
N PRO A 576 1.61 33.92 -28.79
CA PRO A 576 2.14 34.85 -29.77
C PRO A 576 3.56 34.47 -30.19
N ARG A 577 3.89 34.61 -31.47
CA ARG A 577 5.22 34.28 -32.04
C ARG A 577 6.39 35.02 -31.38
N ARG A 578 6.15 36.15 -30.71
CA ARG A 578 7.11 36.90 -29.91
C ARG A 578 6.43 37.43 -28.66
N LEU A 579 7.04 37.21 -27.50
CA LEU A 579 6.64 37.82 -26.23
C LEU A 579 7.48 39.06 -25.97
N THR A 580 6.83 40.14 -25.53
CA THR A 580 7.48 41.42 -25.21
C THR A 580 8.37 41.33 -23.97
N ALA A 581 8.15 40.35 -23.09
CA ALA A 581 8.91 40.14 -21.87
C ALA A 581 9.50 38.71 -21.82
N LYS A 582 10.78 38.56 -22.19
CA LYS A 582 11.54 37.34 -21.87
C LYS A 582 12.09 37.48 -20.44
N ALA A 583 11.24 37.22 -19.45
CA ALA A 583 11.71 36.91 -18.11
C ALA A 583 11.74 35.38 -17.95
N PRO A 584 12.84 34.75 -17.54
CA PRO A 584 12.81 33.35 -17.14
C PRO A 584 11.96 33.17 -15.86
N GLY A 585 11.04 32.20 -15.86
CA GLY A 585 10.30 31.79 -14.65
C GLY A 585 9.02 32.58 -14.33
N VAL A 586 8.18 32.80 -15.34
CA VAL A 586 6.90 33.54 -15.30
C VAL A 586 5.74 32.62 -14.93
N ASP A 587 4.71 33.13 -14.24
CA ASP A 587 3.45 32.38 -14.05
C ASP A 587 2.48 32.65 -15.20
N LEU A 588 1.75 31.63 -15.62
CA LEU A 588 0.76 31.72 -16.71
C LEU A 588 -0.65 31.53 -16.16
N VAL A 589 -1.53 32.48 -16.44
CA VAL A 589 -2.96 32.42 -16.13
C VAL A 589 -3.74 32.33 -17.45
N LEU A 590 -4.46 31.24 -17.63
CA LEU A 590 -5.29 30.97 -18.81
C LEU A 590 -6.75 31.19 -18.45
N THR A 591 -7.40 32.17 -19.08
CA THR A 591 -8.81 32.52 -18.81
C THR A 591 -9.73 31.88 -19.84
N GLY A 592 -10.67 31.05 -19.42
CA GLY A 592 -11.61 30.37 -20.33
C GLY A 592 -11.83 28.89 -20.02
N PRO A 593 -12.48 28.14 -20.93
CA PRO A 593 -12.56 26.67 -20.84
C PRO A 593 -11.21 26.03 -21.20
N SER A 594 -10.83 24.97 -20.49
CA SER A 594 -9.51 24.32 -20.54
C SER A 594 -8.90 24.27 -21.95
N ALA A 595 -7.71 24.85 -22.13
CA ALA A 595 -6.95 24.84 -23.37
C ALA A 595 -6.85 23.44 -23.96
N ALA A 596 -6.84 23.39 -25.30
CA ALA A 596 -6.39 22.20 -26.00
C ALA A 596 -4.94 21.85 -25.58
N PRO A 597 -4.62 20.58 -25.34
CA PRO A 597 -3.28 20.12 -24.93
C PRO A 597 -2.12 20.68 -25.77
N VAL A 598 -2.37 20.87 -27.07
CA VAL A 598 -1.39 21.42 -28.03
C VAL A 598 -0.94 22.83 -27.64
N TYR A 599 -1.86 23.73 -27.31
CA TYR A 599 -1.50 25.11 -26.96
C TYR A 599 -0.82 25.20 -25.60
N ARG A 600 -1.18 24.33 -24.66
CA ARG A 600 -0.50 24.25 -23.36
C ARG A 600 0.97 23.85 -23.52
N ARG A 601 1.28 22.91 -24.43
CA ARG A 601 2.67 22.56 -24.77
C ARG A 601 3.42 23.71 -25.43
N GLU A 602 2.80 24.41 -26.38
CA GLU A 602 3.44 25.56 -27.03
C GLU A 602 3.79 26.66 -26.01
N TRP A 603 2.95 26.88 -24.99
CA TRP A 603 3.27 27.76 -23.86
C TRP A 603 4.45 27.25 -23.03
N GLU A 604 4.46 25.95 -22.68
CA GLU A 604 5.55 25.33 -21.92
C GLU A 604 6.90 25.45 -22.64
N GLU A 605 6.93 25.22 -23.96
CA GLU A 605 8.12 25.37 -24.81
C GLU A 605 8.56 26.83 -24.95
N LEU A 606 7.61 27.77 -24.99
CA LEU A 606 7.90 29.18 -25.22
C LEU A 606 8.44 29.90 -23.98
N ILE A 607 7.88 29.64 -22.79
CA ILE A 607 8.21 30.39 -21.56
C ILE A 607 8.68 29.53 -20.39
N THR A 608 8.52 28.21 -20.45
CA THR A 608 8.83 27.28 -19.34
C THR A 608 8.30 27.81 -18.00
N PRO A 609 6.96 27.95 -17.89
CA PRO A 609 6.34 28.69 -16.81
C PRO A 609 6.66 28.10 -15.44
N ARG A 610 6.75 28.97 -14.42
CA ARG A 610 6.90 28.58 -13.03
C ARG A 610 5.64 27.86 -12.52
N SER A 611 4.49 28.31 -12.98
CA SER A 611 3.17 27.77 -12.70
C SER A 611 2.19 28.06 -13.84
N VAL A 612 1.18 27.21 -13.99
CA VAL A 612 0.08 27.39 -14.94
C VAL A 612 -1.23 27.29 -14.15
N HIS A 613 -2.11 28.27 -14.29
CA HIS A 613 -3.38 28.36 -13.60
C HIS A 613 -4.50 28.62 -14.62
N THR A 614 -5.47 27.72 -14.70
CA THR A 614 -6.68 27.94 -15.49
C THR A 614 -7.74 28.60 -14.61
N VAL A 615 -8.32 29.70 -15.08
CA VAL A 615 -9.33 30.48 -14.34
C VAL A 615 -10.61 30.59 -15.15
N HIS A 616 -11.74 30.30 -14.52
CA HIS A 616 -13.04 30.48 -15.12
C HIS A 616 -13.66 31.82 -14.71
N PRO A 617 -14.35 32.54 -15.62
CA PRO A 617 -14.94 33.83 -15.31
C PRO A 617 -15.92 33.82 -14.12
N ALA A 618 -16.59 32.70 -13.86
CA ALA A 618 -17.56 32.55 -12.77
C ALA A 618 -16.91 32.26 -11.40
N THR A 619 -15.69 31.71 -11.38
CA THR A 619 -14.99 31.22 -10.16
C THR A 619 -13.59 31.79 -10.04
N ILE A 620 -13.31 32.92 -10.71
CA ILE A 620 -11.98 33.50 -10.85
C ILE A 620 -11.26 33.73 -9.50
N ALA A 621 -12.00 34.12 -8.46
CA ALA A 621 -11.46 34.33 -7.12
C ALA A 621 -10.95 33.02 -6.49
N ASP A 622 -11.72 31.93 -6.63
CA ASP A 622 -11.37 30.61 -6.10
C ASP A 622 -10.24 29.96 -6.90
N ASP A 623 -10.23 30.15 -8.21
CA ASP A 623 -9.23 29.60 -9.13
C ASP A 623 -7.86 30.30 -9.00
N LEU A 624 -7.83 31.58 -8.59
CA LEU A 624 -6.60 32.33 -8.34
C LEU A 624 -6.01 32.10 -6.95
N ARG A 625 -6.76 31.50 -6.02
CA ARG A 625 -6.32 31.25 -4.65
C ARG A 625 -4.98 30.47 -4.57
N PRO A 626 -4.71 29.42 -5.37
CA PRO A 626 -3.42 28.73 -5.34
C PRO A 626 -2.26 29.62 -5.81
N LEU A 627 -2.47 30.45 -6.83
CA LEU A 627 -1.46 31.40 -7.31
C LEU A 627 -1.17 32.46 -6.24
N ALA A 628 -2.22 33.01 -5.61
CA ALA A 628 -2.09 33.96 -4.51
C ALA A 628 -1.33 33.34 -3.32
N ALA A 629 -1.62 32.08 -2.97
CA ALA A 629 -0.89 31.36 -1.92
C ALA A 629 0.60 31.20 -2.26
N ARG A 630 0.94 30.87 -3.52
CA ARG A 630 2.34 30.77 -3.97
C ARG A 630 3.08 32.11 -3.89
N ILE A 631 2.46 33.18 -4.36
CA ILE A 631 3.03 34.54 -4.29
C ILE A 631 3.17 35.02 -2.84
N ALA A 632 2.24 34.61 -1.98
CA ALA A 632 2.27 34.92 -0.55
C ALA A 632 3.29 34.10 0.26
N GLY A 633 3.92 33.07 -0.34
CA GLY A 633 4.80 32.17 0.39
C GLY A 633 4.05 31.24 1.34
N ARG A 634 2.83 30.85 0.98
CA ARG A 634 1.90 30.05 1.81
C ARG A 634 1.38 28.80 1.10
N SER A 635 1.88 28.50 -0.08
CA SER A 635 1.46 27.32 -0.84
C SER A 635 2.11 26.06 -0.27
N VAL A 636 1.28 25.16 0.25
CA VAL A 636 1.75 23.96 0.94
C VAL A 636 2.25 22.94 -0.09
N GLY A 637 3.51 22.53 0.07
CA GLY A 637 4.13 21.46 -0.69
C GLY A 637 4.15 20.14 0.07
N LEU A 638 3.85 19.03 -0.60
CA LEU A 638 3.98 17.68 -0.05
C LEU A 638 4.94 16.84 -0.90
N VAL A 639 5.96 16.28 -0.26
CA VAL A 639 6.98 15.45 -0.89
C VAL A 639 6.80 14.02 -0.41
N LEU A 640 6.53 13.10 -1.34
CA LEU A 640 6.30 11.68 -1.06
C LEU A 640 7.51 10.85 -1.49
N GLY A 641 8.24 10.33 -0.52
CA GLY A 641 9.44 9.54 -0.78
C GLY A 641 9.18 8.18 -1.43
N GLY A 642 10.19 7.64 -2.12
CA GLY A 642 10.16 6.27 -2.64
C GLY A 642 10.24 5.21 -1.52
N GLY A 643 9.75 4.00 -1.79
CA GLY A 643 9.71 2.94 -0.79
C GLY A 643 8.99 1.63 -1.17
N GLY A 644 8.58 1.47 -2.43
CA GLY A 644 7.77 0.32 -2.86
C GLY A 644 6.51 0.17 -2.00
N ALA A 645 6.35 -0.97 -1.34
CA ALA A 645 5.25 -1.24 -0.41
C ALA A 645 5.23 -0.32 0.81
N LEU A 646 6.39 0.16 1.28
CA LEU A 646 6.49 1.09 2.42
C LEU A 646 5.84 2.43 2.11
N ALA A 647 5.80 2.83 0.83
CA ALA A 647 5.14 4.05 0.38
C ALA A 647 3.63 4.04 0.65
N CYS A 648 3.02 2.89 0.95
CA CYS A 648 1.64 2.83 1.41
C CYS A 648 1.40 3.61 2.72
N ALA A 649 2.45 3.93 3.48
CA ALA A 649 2.33 4.85 4.62
C ALA A 649 1.91 6.27 4.20
N HIS A 650 2.19 6.70 2.97
CA HIS A 650 1.73 7.99 2.44
C HIS A 650 0.20 8.10 2.44
N LEU A 651 -0.53 6.98 2.28
CA LEU A 651 -1.99 6.95 2.32
C LEU A 651 -2.51 7.47 3.67
N GLY A 652 -1.93 7.00 4.77
CA GLY A 652 -2.32 7.45 6.10
C GLY A 652 -1.93 8.90 6.38
N VAL A 653 -0.87 9.41 5.74
CA VAL A 653 -0.51 10.83 5.81
C VAL A 653 -1.51 11.69 5.04
N LEU A 654 -1.86 11.29 3.81
CA LEU A 654 -2.86 11.99 2.99
C LEU A 654 -4.22 12.05 3.70
N GLU A 655 -4.68 10.92 4.28
CA GLU A 655 -5.92 10.85 5.05
C GLU A 655 -5.95 11.87 6.21
N GLU A 656 -4.87 11.99 6.98
CA GLU A 656 -4.82 12.89 8.13
C GLU A 656 -4.67 14.37 7.74
N LEU A 657 -3.94 14.66 6.65
CA LEU A 657 -3.86 16.03 6.11
C LEU A 657 -5.23 16.48 5.58
N GLU A 658 -5.93 15.62 4.84
CA GLU A 658 -7.29 15.89 4.34
C GLU A 658 -8.29 16.04 5.49
N ALA A 659 -8.25 15.15 6.49
CA ALA A 659 -9.11 15.22 7.67
C ALA A 659 -8.89 16.51 8.50
N ALA A 660 -7.66 17.03 8.50
CA ALA A 660 -7.32 18.30 9.14
C ALA A 660 -7.68 19.54 8.29
N GLY A 661 -8.21 19.35 7.07
CA GLY A 661 -8.55 20.43 6.16
C GLY A 661 -7.34 21.12 5.51
N ILE A 662 -6.16 20.48 5.54
CA ILE A 662 -4.94 21.03 4.94
C ILE A 662 -4.99 20.80 3.44
N THR A 663 -5.09 21.90 2.68
CA THR A 663 -5.01 21.85 1.21
C THR A 663 -3.56 21.86 0.77
N VAL A 664 -3.13 20.80 0.09
CA VAL A 664 -1.81 20.73 -0.56
C VAL A 664 -1.94 21.18 -2.01
N ASP A 665 -1.10 22.13 -2.42
CA ASP A 665 -1.11 22.74 -3.75
C ASP A 665 0.02 22.23 -4.67
N ARG A 666 1.11 21.75 -4.06
CA ARG A 666 2.33 21.34 -4.77
C ARG A 666 2.74 19.94 -4.31
N TYR A 667 2.98 19.05 -5.25
CA TYR A 667 3.36 17.66 -4.97
C TYR A 667 4.68 17.32 -5.66
N ALA A 668 5.51 16.56 -4.97
CA ALA A 668 6.66 15.91 -5.58
C ALA A 668 6.79 14.48 -5.08
N GLY A 669 7.34 13.59 -5.89
CA GLY A 669 7.61 12.24 -5.44
C GLY A 669 8.58 11.45 -6.28
N THR A 670 8.96 10.32 -5.71
CA THR A 670 9.88 9.35 -6.28
C THR A 670 9.27 7.95 -6.25
N SER A 671 9.42 7.17 -7.32
CA SER A 671 8.92 5.79 -7.43
C SER A 671 7.42 5.69 -7.13
N MET A 672 7.02 4.80 -6.22
CA MET A 672 5.63 4.69 -5.73
C MET A 672 5.10 6.01 -5.13
N GLY A 673 5.97 6.81 -4.50
CA GLY A 673 5.62 8.14 -4.00
C GLY A 673 5.25 9.10 -5.14
N ALA A 674 5.91 9.01 -6.30
CA ALA A 674 5.57 9.80 -7.48
C ALA A 674 4.18 9.45 -8.03
N LEU A 675 3.82 8.16 -8.05
CA LEU A 675 2.50 7.72 -8.47
C LEU A 675 1.39 8.27 -7.55
N MET A 676 1.57 8.13 -6.23
CA MET A 676 0.59 8.65 -5.26
C MET A 676 0.49 10.18 -5.30
N ALA A 677 1.63 10.87 -5.44
CA ALA A 677 1.71 12.32 -5.59
C ALA A 677 1.01 12.80 -6.87
N ALA A 678 1.16 12.07 -7.99
CA ALA A 678 0.48 12.39 -9.24
C ALA A 678 -1.04 12.22 -9.14
N LEU A 679 -1.53 11.13 -8.52
CA LEU A 679 -2.96 10.93 -8.29
C LEU A 679 -3.55 12.04 -7.40
N ALA A 680 -2.87 12.40 -6.31
CA ALA A 680 -3.30 13.47 -5.42
C ALA A 680 -3.23 14.86 -6.10
N ALA A 681 -2.23 15.08 -6.96
CA ALA A 681 -2.12 16.27 -7.79
C ALA A 681 -3.21 16.35 -8.87
N ASP A 682 -3.73 15.20 -9.31
CA ASP A 682 -4.87 15.08 -10.24
C ASP A 682 -6.23 15.36 -9.59
N GLY A 683 -6.24 15.58 -8.26
CA GLY A 683 -7.45 15.86 -7.49
C GLY A 683 -8.14 14.61 -6.94
N VAL A 684 -7.51 13.44 -7.01
CA VAL A 684 -7.99 12.23 -6.33
C VAL A 684 -7.76 12.37 -4.83
N ASP A 685 -8.80 12.12 -4.05
CA ASP A 685 -8.75 12.14 -2.58
C ASP A 685 -7.98 10.93 -2.02
N ALA A 686 -7.61 10.96 -0.74
CA ALA A 686 -6.81 9.90 -0.13
C ALA A 686 -7.47 8.51 -0.25
N ALA A 687 -8.80 8.46 -0.15
CA ALA A 687 -9.58 7.23 -0.31
C ALA A 687 -9.52 6.69 -1.74
N GLY A 688 -9.60 7.55 -2.76
CA GLY A 688 -9.44 7.20 -4.16
C GLY A 688 -8.01 6.74 -4.48
N VAL A 689 -7.01 7.39 -3.91
CA VAL A 689 -5.60 6.96 -4.03
C VAL A 689 -5.43 5.56 -3.41
N ASP A 690 -5.97 5.31 -2.22
CA ASP A 690 -5.95 3.98 -1.58
C ASP A 690 -6.64 2.93 -2.45
N ALA A 691 -7.87 3.20 -2.92
CA ALA A 691 -8.63 2.29 -3.77
C ALA A 691 -7.86 1.91 -5.04
N TYR A 692 -7.21 2.89 -5.67
CA TYR A 692 -6.41 2.67 -6.87
C TYR A 692 -5.17 1.81 -6.59
N ILE A 693 -4.41 2.13 -5.53
CA ILE A 693 -3.22 1.37 -5.14
C ILE A 693 -3.59 -0.06 -4.74
N TYR A 694 -4.67 -0.24 -4.00
CA TYR A 694 -5.19 -1.54 -3.64
C TYR A 694 -5.58 -2.37 -4.87
N GLU A 695 -6.36 -1.81 -5.79
CA GLU A 695 -6.83 -2.53 -6.98
C GLU A 695 -5.66 -2.99 -7.86
N TYR A 696 -4.68 -2.11 -8.12
CA TYR A 696 -3.61 -2.39 -9.07
C TYR A 696 -2.37 -3.03 -8.47
N PHE A 697 -2.00 -2.77 -7.22
CA PHE A 697 -0.77 -3.28 -6.60
C PHE A 697 -1.02 -4.36 -5.53
N VAL A 698 -2.26 -4.53 -5.05
CA VAL A 698 -2.63 -5.58 -4.08
C VAL A 698 -3.51 -6.65 -4.71
N ARG A 699 -4.68 -6.28 -5.24
CA ARG A 699 -5.69 -7.23 -5.75
C ARG A 699 -5.29 -7.85 -7.08
N LYS A 700 -4.93 -7.05 -8.08
CA LYS A 700 -4.47 -7.51 -9.40
C LYS A 700 -2.99 -7.90 -9.40
N ASN A 701 -2.43 -8.28 -8.24
CA ASN A 701 -0.99 -8.50 -8.06
C ASN A 701 -0.45 -9.81 -8.62
N HIS A 702 -0.53 -9.99 -9.95
CA HIS A 702 0.17 -11.04 -10.67
C HIS A 702 1.47 -10.47 -11.26
N SER A 703 2.61 -10.98 -10.80
CA SER A 703 3.94 -10.50 -11.22
C SER A 703 4.26 -10.89 -12.68
N ASP A 704 4.73 -9.94 -13.48
CA ASP A 704 5.09 -10.11 -14.91
C ASP A 704 6.56 -10.51 -15.10
N PHE A 705 6.94 -11.63 -14.48
CA PHE A 705 8.31 -12.14 -14.49
C PHE A 705 8.83 -12.44 -15.91
N THR A 706 10.11 -12.15 -16.15
CA THR A 706 10.82 -12.49 -17.39
C THR A 706 12.16 -13.16 -17.09
N LEU A 707 12.70 -13.92 -18.05
CA LEU A 707 14.06 -14.43 -17.96
C LEU A 707 15.05 -13.24 -17.95
N PRO A 708 15.96 -13.17 -16.97
CA PRO A 708 16.71 -11.95 -16.69
C PRO A 708 17.84 -11.76 -17.72
N SER A 709 17.64 -10.81 -18.64
CA SER A 709 18.72 -10.21 -19.43
C SER A 709 18.96 -8.74 -19.07
N LYS A 710 17.90 -8.01 -18.71
CA LYS A 710 17.92 -6.59 -18.32
C LYS A 710 17.10 -6.27 -17.06
N GLY A 711 16.39 -7.25 -16.49
CA GLY A 711 15.56 -7.12 -15.29
C GLY A 711 14.71 -8.37 -15.04
N PHE A 712 14.20 -8.54 -13.81
CA PHE A 712 13.32 -9.67 -13.44
C PHE A 712 11.86 -9.48 -13.87
N LEU A 713 11.41 -8.25 -14.08
CA LEU A 713 10.04 -7.89 -14.46
C LEU A 713 10.04 -7.17 -15.82
N ARG A 714 8.98 -7.38 -16.62
CA ARG A 714 8.82 -6.69 -17.90
C ARG A 714 8.39 -5.22 -17.74
N GLY A 715 7.68 -4.89 -16.66
CA GLY A 715 7.13 -3.55 -16.44
C GLY A 715 5.84 -3.25 -17.20
N LYS A 716 5.32 -4.21 -17.99
CA LYS A 716 4.08 -4.02 -18.77
C LYS A 716 2.88 -3.77 -17.87
N ARG A 717 2.87 -4.38 -16.68
CA ARG A 717 1.77 -4.18 -15.74
C ARG A 717 1.78 -2.80 -15.10
N THR A 718 2.95 -2.31 -14.70
CA THR A 718 3.10 -0.94 -14.21
C THR A 718 2.64 0.05 -15.27
N GLU A 719 3.00 -0.19 -16.53
CA GLU A 719 2.53 0.62 -17.66
C GLU A 719 1.00 0.58 -17.84
N VAL A 720 0.37 -0.60 -17.74
CA VAL A 720 -1.10 -0.73 -17.79
C VAL A 720 -1.77 0.00 -16.64
N ALA A 721 -1.21 -0.08 -15.43
CA ALA A 721 -1.72 0.68 -14.29
C ALA A 721 -1.65 2.19 -14.62
N LEU A 722 -0.46 2.71 -14.95
CA LEU A 722 -0.27 4.13 -15.26
C LEU A 722 -1.18 4.62 -16.38
N ARG A 723 -1.32 3.86 -17.49
CA ARG A 723 -2.26 4.19 -18.58
C ARG A 723 -3.72 4.17 -18.12
N SER A 724 -4.10 3.27 -17.22
CA SER A 724 -5.45 3.26 -16.64
C SER A 724 -5.71 4.43 -15.69
N ALA A 725 -4.69 4.96 -15.01
CA ALA A 725 -4.84 6.13 -14.14
C ALA A 725 -4.91 7.42 -14.95
N PHE A 726 -3.95 7.62 -15.85
CA PHE A 726 -3.69 8.94 -16.43
C PHE A 726 -4.02 9.01 -17.92
N GLY A 727 -4.18 7.89 -18.62
CA GLY A 727 -4.36 7.88 -20.07
C GLY A 727 -3.25 8.65 -20.78
N ASP A 728 -3.65 9.64 -21.58
CA ASP A 728 -2.75 10.54 -22.30
C ASP A 728 -2.53 11.90 -21.61
N ARG A 729 -2.88 12.01 -20.32
CA ARG A 729 -2.76 13.25 -19.54
C ARG A 729 -1.30 13.65 -19.33
N LEU A 730 -1.06 14.96 -19.40
CA LEU A 730 0.27 15.55 -19.25
C LEU A 730 0.50 16.07 -17.82
N VAL A 731 1.77 16.19 -17.42
CA VAL A 731 2.15 16.75 -16.12
C VAL A 731 1.67 18.19 -15.98
N GLU A 732 1.82 18.97 -17.05
CA GLU A 732 1.40 20.37 -17.12
C GLU A 732 -0.13 20.55 -17.11
N GLU A 733 -0.91 19.48 -17.35
CA GLU A 733 -2.38 19.50 -17.33
C GLU A 733 -2.99 19.35 -15.93
N LEU A 734 -2.18 18.95 -14.95
CA LEU A 734 -2.66 18.69 -13.60
C LEU A 734 -3.18 19.96 -12.92
N PRO A 735 -4.28 19.89 -12.15
CA PRO A 735 -4.85 21.04 -11.45
C PRO A 735 -3.94 21.55 -10.32
N LYS A 736 -3.05 20.68 -9.82
CA LYS A 736 -2.04 21.01 -8.80
C LYS A 736 -0.65 20.78 -9.36
N GLN A 737 0.34 21.51 -8.87
CA GLN A 737 1.72 21.36 -9.36
C GLN A 737 2.24 19.96 -9.00
N PHE A 738 2.84 19.27 -9.97
CA PHE A 738 3.49 17.97 -9.77
C PHE A 738 4.92 17.98 -10.29
N ARG A 739 5.82 17.35 -9.53
CA ARG A 739 7.22 17.10 -9.90
C ARG A 739 7.57 15.63 -9.65
N CYS A 740 8.15 14.97 -10.64
CA CYS A 740 8.57 13.59 -10.53
C CYS A 740 10.09 13.51 -10.62
N VAL A 741 10.74 12.70 -9.80
CA VAL A 741 12.21 12.58 -9.82
C VAL A 741 12.63 11.20 -10.30
N SER A 742 13.56 11.16 -11.26
CA SER A 742 14.28 9.96 -11.67
C SER A 742 15.79 10.23 -11.70
N VAL A 743 16.61 9.24 -12.01
CA VAL A 743 18.06 9.42 -12.20
C VAL A 743 18.41 9.14 -13.65
N ASP A 744 19.16 10.04 -14.28
CA ASP A 744 19.87 9.73 -15.51
C ASP A 744 21.06 8.82 -15.18
N LEU A 745 20.95 7.56 -15.62
CA LEU A 745 21.92 6.52 -15.34
C LEU A 745 23.29 6.81 -15.97
N LEU A 746 23.33 7.49 -17.12
CA LEU A 746 24.57 7.79 -17.83
C LEU A 746 25.23 9.05 -17.26
N ALA A 747 24.44 10.10 -17.02
CA ALA A 747 24.94 11.36 -16.45
C ALA A 747 25.19 11.30 -14.93
N ARG A 748 24.61 10.30 -14.23
CA ARG A 748 24.70 10.11 -12.78
C ARG A 748 24.14 11.29 -11.98
N GLN A 749 23.06 11.88 -12.48
CA GLN A 749 22.42 13.06 -11.90
C GLN A 749 20.92 12.83 -11.77
N SER A 750 20.33 13.40 -10.72
CA SER A 750 18.88 13.42 -10.54
C SER A 750 18.25 14.33 -11.60
N VAL A 751 17.14 13.87 -12.19
CA VAL A 751 16.35 14.60 -13.18
C VAL A 751 14.98 14.86 -12.59
N VAL A 752 14.60 16.14 -12.50
CA VAL A 752 13.27 16.58 -12.07
C VAL A 752 12.42 16.80 -13.31
N HIS A 753 11.44 15.94 -13.52
CA HIS A 753 10.48 16.03 -14.61
C HIS A 753 9.41 17.06 -14.27
N ARG A 754 9.19 18.00 -15.19
CA ARG A 754 8.31 19.15 -15.03
C ARG A 754 7.14 19.19 -16.00
N SER A 755 7.27 18.50 -17.13
CA SER A 755 6.35 18.46 -18.25
C SER A 755 6.43 17.11 -18.95
N GLY A 756 5.47 16.83 -19.83
CA GLY A 756 5.40 15.60 -20.61
C GLY A 756 4.34 14.63 -20.12
N LEU A 757 4.29 13.44 -20.73
CA LEU A 757 3.26 12.44 -20.45
C LEU A 757 3.42 11.87 -19.04
N LEU A 758 2.36 11.92 -18.22
CA LEU A 758 2.41 11.41 -16.84
C LEU A 758 2.84 9.95 -16.78
N THR A 759 2.34 9.14 -17.71
CA THR A 759 2.67 7.72 -17.78
C THR A 759 4.16 7.49 -18.05
N ASP A 760 4.79 8.28 -18.91
CA ASP A 760 6.23 8.17 -19.22
C ASP A 760 7.10 8.68 -18.08
N VAL A 761 6.75 9.85 -17.53
CA VAL A 761 7.49 10.51 -16.45
C VAL A 761 7.48 9.67 -15.17
N ILE A 762 6.32 9.13 -14.78
CA ILE A 762 6.21 8.23 -13.61
C ILE A 762 6.88 6.89 -13.92
N SER A 763 6.77 6.38 -15.15
CA SER A 763 7.47 5.16 -15.56
C SER A 763 8.99 5.28 -15.41
N CYS A 764 9.58 6.43 -15.75
CA CYS A 764 11.00 6.70 -15.55
C CYS A 764 11.39 6.58 -14.06
N SER A 765 10.56 7.13 -13.17
CA SER A 765 10.79 7.10 -11.72
C SER A 765 10.53 5.73 -11.08
N MET A 766 9.78 4.84 -11.73
CA MET A 766 9.49 3.47 -11.24
C MET A 766 10.42 2.39 -11.82
N ARG A 767 11.48 2.76 -12.56
CA ARG A 767 12.47 1.81 -13.12
C ARG A 767 13.53 1.40 -12.09
N LEU A 768 13.10 0.66 -11.07
CA LEU A 768 14.00 0.16 -10.03
C LEU A 768 15.06 -0.78 -10.64
N PRO A 769 16.37 -0.50 -10.49
CA PRO A 769 17.43 -1.34 -11.06
C PRO A 769 17.33 -2.78 -10.60
N VAL A 770 17.82 -3.72 -11.43
CA VAL A 770 17.71 -5.18 -11.23
C VAL A 770 16.28 -5.72 -11.41
N MET A 771 15.27 -4.98 -10.96
CA MET A 771 13.86 -5.38 -11.08
C MET A 771 13.29 -5.03 -12.46
N TYR A 772 13.51 -3.80 -12.93
CA TYR A 772 13.01 -3.32 -14.22
C TYR A 772 14.17 -2.88 -15.13
N PRO A 773 14.03 -3.02 -16.46
CA PRO A 773 14.99 -2.45 -17.39
C PRO A 773 14.93 -0.90 -17.35
N PRO A 774 16.08 -0.21 -17.47
CA PRO A 774 16.14 1.24 -17.63
C PRO A 774 15.29 1.71 -18.82
N MET A 775 14.75 2.92 -18.74
CA MET A 775 13.86 3.49 -19.74
C MET A 775 14.53 4.64 -20.46
N ALA A 776 14.62 4.59 -21.79
CA ALA A 776 15.06 5.72 -22.57
C ALA A 776 13.92 6.74 -22.67
N HIS A 777 14.18 8.00 -22.32
CA HIS A 777 13.21 9.09 -22.39
C HIS A 777 13.96 10.40 -22.63
N ALA A 778 13.45 11.24 -23.55
CA ALA A 778 14.05 12.54 -23.91
C ALA A 778 15.57 12.53 -24.23
N GLY A 779 16.10 11.42 -24.77
CA GLY A 779 17.52 11.28 -25.11
C GLY A 779 18.43 10.83 -23.96
N SER A 780 17.90 10.65 -22.75
CA SER A 780 18.59 10.14 -21.56
C SER A 780 18.08 8.75 -21.16
N LEU A 781 18.86 8.03 -20.35
CA LEU A 781 18.51 6.69 -19.88
C LEU A 781 18.16 6.74 -18.39
N HIS A 782 16.89 6.54 -18.06
CA HIS A 782 16.38 6.76 -16.70
C HIS A 782 16.23 5.47 -15.90
N VAL A 783 16.52 5.61 -14.60
CA VAL A 783 16.24 4.63 -13.54
C VAL A 783 15.55 5.32 -12.36
N ASP A 784 15.06 4.53 -11.40
CA ASP A 784 14.33 5.01 -10.22
C ASP A 784 15.10 6.11 -9.47
N GLY A 785 14.38 7.19 -9.12
CA GLY A 785 14.92 8.34 -8.39
C GLY A 785 15.49 7.98 -7.02
N GLY A 786 15.02 6.88 -6.43
CA GLY A 786 15.36 6.42 -5.08
C GLY A 786 16.83 6.11 -4.87
N ILE A 787 17.62 6.01 -5.94
CA ILE A 787 19.07 5.77 -5.91
C ILE A 787 19.84 7.01 -5.42
N LEU A 788 19.46 8.20 -5.86
CA LEU A 788 20.16 9.45 -5.54
C LEU A 788 19.30 10.43 -4.73
N ASP A 789 17.99 10.47 -5.00
CA ASP A 789 17.06 11.43 -4.42
C ASP A 789 15.70 10.76 -4.11
N ASN A 790 15.69 10.00 -3.00
CA ASN A 790 14.51 9.24 -2.61
C ASN A 790 13.40 10.12 -2.01
N VAL A 791 13.74 11.28 -1.46
CA VAL A 791 12.78 12.25 -0.90
C VAL A 791 13.10 13.62 -1.50
N PRO A 792 12.49 13.96 -2.67
CA PRO A 792 12.92 15.08 -3.50
C PRO A 792 12.42 16.44 -2.98
N VAL A 793 12.90 16.84 -1.79
CA VAL A 793 12.50 18.10 -1.14
C VAL A 793 12.93 19.30 -1.97
N THR A 794 14.13 19.24 -2.54
CA THR A 794 14.68 20.29 -3.41
C THR A 794 13.87 20.50 -4.69
N ALA A 795 13.05 19.53 -5.11
CA ALA A 795 12.16 19.68 -6.27
C ALA A 795 11.01 20.68 -6.02
N LEU A 796 10.65 20.92 -4.74
CA LEU A 796 9.65 21.92 -4.32
C LEU A 796 10.25 23.07 -3.50
N ALA A 797 11.55 23.03 -3.21
CA ALA A 797 12.23 24.05 -2.42
C ALA A 797 12.17 25.41 -3.13
N GLY A 798 11.84 26.46 -2.37
CA GLY A 798 11.71 27.81 -2.87
C GLY A 798 10.83 28.68 -1.97
N PRO A 799 10.70 29.98 -2.26
CA PRO A 799 9.99 30.94 -1.40
C PRO A 799 8.46 30.82 -1.46
N GLU A 800 7.90 29.80 -2.13
CA GLU A 800 6.48 29.72 -2.45
C GLU A 800 5.61 29.20 -1.29
N GLY A 801 6.21 28.60 -0.27
CA GLY A 801 5.54 28.16 0.94
C GLY A 801 6.14 26.90 1.56
N PRO A 802 5.57 26.46 2.70
CA PRO A 802 6.15 25.39 3.49
C PRO A 802 6.12 24.05 2.76
N VAL A 803 7.15 23.24 2.97
CA VAL A 803 7.31 21.90 2.39
C VAL A 803 7.27 20.83 3.49
N ILE A 804 6.31 19.93 3.38
CA ILE A 804 6.14 18.76 4.24
C ILE A 804 6.73 17.56 3.49
N ALA A 805 7.70 16.86 4.09
CA ALA A 805 8.34 15.70 3.50
C ALA A 805 7.98 14.41 4.24
N VAL A 806 7.57 13.37 3.51
CA VAL A 806 7.28 12.05 4.07
C VAL A 806 8.36 11.07 3.68
N ASN A 807 9.17 10.64 4.66
CA ASN A 807 10.24 9.68 4.46
C ASN A 807 9.88 8.31 5.05
N VAL A 808 9.53 7.37 4.17
CA VAL A 808 9.15 6.00 4.55
C VAL A 808 10.33 5.03 4.65
N ALA A 809 11.50 5.39 4.10
CA ALA A 809 12.69 4.54 4.07
C ALA A 809 13.58 4.71 5.32
N GLY A 810 13.44 5.81 6.05
CA GLY A 810 14.32 6.22 7.16
C GLY A 810 14.04 5.59 8.54
N GLY A 811 13.01 4.76 8.69
CA GLY A 811 12.47 4.33 10.00
C GLY A 811 13.33 3.41 10.88
N ASN A 812 14.66 3.39 10.75
CA ASN A 812 15.52 2.45 11.48
C ASN A 812 16.85 3.01 12.00
N ARG A 813 16.90 4.26 12.48
CA ARG A 813 18.09 4.80 13.14
C ARG A 813 18.11 4.61 14.67
N ASP A 814 16.96 4.61 15.35
CA ASP A 814 16.95 4.68 16.82
C ASP A 814 16.76 3.35 17.56
N SER A 815 16.49 2.26 16.83
CA SER A 815 16.54 0.91 17.40
C SER A 815 17.86 0.24 17.04
N ALA A 816 18.96 0.73 17.63
CA ALA A 816 20.04 -0.19 17.96
C ALA A 816 19.40 -1.37 18.70
N PRO A 817 19.60 -2.64 18.28
CA PRO A 817 19.03 -3.76 19.00
C PRO A 817 19.57 -3.68 20.41
N ASP A 818 18.66 -3.42 21.35
CA ASP A 818 18.96 -3.35 22.78
C ASP A 818 19.74 -4.62 23.12
N SER A 819 21.04 -4.46 23.37
CA SER A 819 22.03 -5.55 23.45
C SER A 819 21.83 -6.43 24.68
N ARG A 820 20.70 -6.28 25.37
CA ARG A 820 20.31 -6.98 26.58
C ARG A 820 19.40 -8.19 26.35
N HIS A 821 18.91 -8.43 25.12
CA HIS A 821 18.17 -9.66 24.82
C HIS A 821 18.61 -10.24 23.47
N GLY A 822 19.22 -11.42 23.49
CA GLY A 822 19.78 -12.14 22.34
C GLY A 822 18.77 -12.57 21.27
N LYS A 823 18.04 -11.62 20.66
CA LYS A 823 17.28 -11.85 19.43
C LYS A 823 18.27 -11.95 18.27
N ARG A 824 18.29 -13.14 17.63
CA ARG A 824 19.00 -13.41 16.38
C ARG A 824 18.72 -12.29 15.37
N LEU A 825 19.77 -11.62 14.89
CA LEU A 825 19.70 -10.68 13.76
C LEU A 825 19.06 -11.42 12.58
N GLN A 826 17.88 -10.98 12.13
CA GLN A 826 17.25 -11.53 10.94
C GLN A 826 17.96 -10.97 9.71
N VAL A 827 18.67 -11.84 8.98
CA VAL A 827 19.30 -11.48 7.71
C VAL A 827 18.18 -11.39 6.65
N PRO A 828 18.00 -10.23 5.98
CA PRO A 828 17.01 -10.08 4.91
C PRO A 828 17.33 -10.98 3.71
N GLY A 829 16.33 -11.28 2.88
CA GLY A 829 16.53 -12.04 1.64
C GLY A 829 17.45 -11.32 0.65
N ILE A 830 17.96 -12.03 -0.35
CA ILE A 830 18.91 -11.49 -1.35
C ILE A 830 18.36 -10.24 -2.05
N THR A 831 17.09 -10.26 -2.46
CA THR A 831 16.43 -9.12 -3.13
C THR A 831 16.31 -7.91 -2.21
N ASP A 832 15.88 -8.10 -0.96
CA ASP A 832 15.74 -7.02 0.02
C ASP A 832 17.13 -6.47 0.43
N THR A 833 18.15 -7.33 0.50
CA THR A 833 19.54 -6.93 0.76
C THR A 833 20.09 -6.08 -0.39
N LEU A 834 19.86 -6.48 -1.64
CA LEU A 834 20.28 -5.70 -2.82
C LEU A 834 19.58 -4.34 -2.88
N LEU A 835 18.27 -4.30 -2.63
CA LEU A 835 17.51 -3.05 -2.62
C LEU A 835 17.99 -2.11 -1.52
N ARG A 836 18.23 -2.63 -0.31
CA ARG A 836 18.84 -1.87 0.78
C ARG A 836 20.22 -1.34 0.37
N ALA A 837 21.08 -2.18 -0.21
CA ALA A 837 22.40 -1.77 -0.68
C ALA A 837 22.35 -0.65 -1.74
N LEU A 838 21.43 -0.74 -2.71
CA LEU A 838 21.23 0.26 -3.75
C LEU A 838 20.68 1.58 -3.22
N THR A 839 19.94 1.56 -2.09
CA THR A 839 19.31 2.74 -1.49
C THR A 839 20.13 3.37 -0.37
N ILE A 840 21.23 2.74 0.07
CA ILE A 840 22.15 3.30 1.09
C ILE A 840 22.70 4.67 0.65
N GLY A 841 23.04 4.83 -0.64
CA GLY A 841 23.57 6.08 -1.18
C GLY A 841 22.61 7.26 -0.98
N SER A 842 21.32 7.02 -1.26
CA SER A 842 20.24 7.98 -1.06
C SER A 842 19.96 8.29 0.42
N ALA A 843 20.13 7.31 1.32
CA ALA A 843 19.89 7.52 2.75
C ALA A 843 20.91 8.50 3.40
N MET A 844 22.14 8.54 2.88
CA MET A 844 23.17 9.48 3.34
C MET A 844 22.90 10.91 2.85
N THR A 845 22.53 11.10 1.58
CA THR A 845 22.13 12.40 1.02
C THR A 845 20.81 12.91 1.59
N SER A 846 19.87 12.00 1.90
CA SER A 846 18.54 12.36 2.42
C SER A 846 18.59 13.14 3.75
N SER A 847 19.61 12.95 4.60
CA SER A 847 19.64 13.65 5.90
C SER A 847 19.88 15.17 5.74
N GLU A 848 20.74 15.56 4.79
CA GLU A 848 21.00 16.97 4.45
C GLU A 848 19.85 17.56 3.60
N VAL A 849 19.28 16.76 2.70
CA VAL A 849 18.14 17.18 1.86
C VAL A 849 16.87 17.38 2.70
N LEU A 850 16.62 16.51 3.69
CA LEU A 850 15.47 16.65 4.60
C LEU A 850 15.56 17.91 5.49
N ALA A 851 16.75 18.48 5.71
CA ALA A 851 16.90 19.75 6.40
C ALA A 851 16.28 20.93 5.63
N HIS A 852 15.99 20.77 4.34
CA HIS A 852 15.30 21.77 3.52
C HIS A 852 13.77 21.68 3.62
N ALA A 853 13.23 20.68 4.34
CA ALA A 853 11.80 20.56 4.60
C ALA A 853 11.45 21.24 5.93
N ASP A 854 10.32 21.95 5.98
CA ASP A 854 9.84 22.60 7.20
C ASP A 854 9.31 21.58 8.22
N VAL A 855 8.67 20.51 7.73
CA VAL A 855 8.24 19.36 8.53
C VAL A 855 8.65 18.07 7.86
N VAL A 856 9.20 17.13 8.63
CA VAL A 856 9.50 15.78 8.18
C VAL A 856 8.65 14.78 8.94
N ILE A 857 7.82 14.03 8.22
CA ILE A 857 7.04 12.91 8.74
C ILE A 857 7.84 11.62 8.47
N GLN A 858 8.16 10.88 9.54
CA GLN A 858 8.87 9.60 9.46
C GLN A 858 7.99 8.47 10.01
N PRO A 859 7.15 7.84 9.16
CA PRO A 859 6.43 6.64 9.53
C PRO A 859 7.40 5.53 9.93
N ASN A 860 7.03 4.71 10.93
CA ASN A 860 7.79 3.52 11.34
C ASN A 860 7.07 2.20 10.95
N PRO A 861 7.09 1.81 9.66
CA PRO A 861 6.53 0.55 9.18
C PRO A 861 7.45 -0.66 9.48
N SER A 862 7.82 -0.85 10.74
CA SER A 862 8.74 -1.93 11.15
C SER A 862 8.21 -3.34 10.77
N GLY A 863 9.08 -4.11 10.09
CA GLY A 863 8.79 -5.48 9.67
C GLY A 863 7.94 -5.61 8.39
N ILE A 864 7.91 -4.57 7.54
CA ILE A 864 7.36 -4.61 6.18
C ILE A 864 8.52 -4.62 5.18
N GLY A 865 8.54 -5.58 4.26
CA GLY A 865 9.51 -5.65 3.16
C GLY A 865 9.15 -4.74 1.98
N PHE A 866 10.13 -4.38 1.15
CA PHE A 866 9.96 -3.41 0.05
C PHE A 866 8.92 -3.82 -1.01
N LEU A 867 8.67 -5.12 -1.17
CA LEU A 867 7.72 -5.68 -2.15
C LEU A 867 6.47 -6.27 -1.48
N GLU A 868 6.27 -6.04 -0.18
CA GLU A 868 5.16 -6.58 0.59
C GLU A 868 3.93 -5.67 0.58
N PHE A 869 3.44 -5.25 -0.60
CA PHE A 869 2.22 -4.42 -0.80
C PHE A 869 0.97 -4.94 -0.09
N HIS A 870 1.08 -6.22 0.17
CA HIS A 870 0.23 -7.08 0.89
C HIS A 870 -0.02 -6.65 2.36
N GLN A 871 0.88 -5.85 2.96
CA GLN A 871 0.77 -5.23 4.29
C GLN A 871 0.33 -3.75 4.23
N ILE A 872 -0.37 -3.32 3.16
CA ILE A 872 -0.82 -1.93 2.93
C ILE A 872 -1.46 -1.28 4.16
N ASP A 873 -2.37 -1.97 4.85
CA ASP A 873 -3.07 -1.44 6.02
C ASP A 873 -2.12 -1.09 7.16
N ARG A 874 -1.07 -1.90 7.34
CA ARG A 874 -0.11 -1.75 8.42
C ARG A 874 0.87 -0.60 8.13
N ALA A 875 1.25 -0.44 6.86
CA ALA A 875 2.01 0.72 6.42
C ALA A 875 1.18 2.01 6.54
N ARG A 876 -0.09 1.97 6.10
CA ARG A 876 -1.04 3.09 6.21
C ARG A 876 -1.20 3.54 7.66
N GLU A 877 -1.44 2.62 8.59
CA GLU A 877 -1.59 2.97 10.01
C GLU A 877 -0.33 3.60 10.60
N ALA A 878 0.86 3.12 10.22
CA ALA A 878 2.12 3.74 10.62
C ALA A 878 2.25 5.19 10.10
N GLY A 879 1.78 5.44 8.87
CA GLY A 879 1.69 6.78 8.29
C GLY A 879 0.72 7.68 9.05
N ARG A 880 -0.47 7.17 9.37
CA ARG A 880 -1.51 7.87 10.12
C ARG A 880 -1.01 8.32 11.50
N MET A 881 -0.36 7.42 12.23
CA MET A 881 0.21 7.73 13.54
C MET A 881 1.29 8.81 13.45
N ALA A 882 2.19 8.71 12.47
CA ALA A 882 3.25 9.70 12.28
C ALA A 882 2.71 11.07 11.85
N ALA A 883 1.69 11.10 10.99
CA ALA A 883 1.02 12.34 10.59
C ALA A 883 0.35 13.03 11.79
N ARG A 884 -0.38 12.28 12.63
CA ARG A 884 -1.00 12.83 13.86
C ARG A 884 0.01 13.44 14.82
N GLN A 885 1.19 12.84 14.94
CA GLN A 885 2.27 13.39 15.77
C GLN A 885 2.83 14.70 15.20
N ALA A 886 2.95 14.80 13.88
CA ALA A 886 3.43 16.01 13.21
C ALA A 886 2.35 17.10 13.06
N LEU A 887 1.07 16.74 13.14
CA LEU A 887 -0.05 17.63 12.83
C LEU A 887 -0.04 18.97 13.60
N PRO A 888 0.29 19.03 14.91
CA PRO A 888 0.38 20.31 15.62
C PRO A 888 1.46 21.26 15.05
N GLN A 889 2.57 20.71 14.55
CA GLN A 889 3.63 21.51 13.91
C GLN A 889 3.17 21.98 12.53
N ILE A 890 2.53 21.11 11.76
CA ILE A 890 1.99 21.42 10.44
C ILE A 890 0.92 22.51 10.53
N MET A 891 -0.02 22.40 11.49
CA MET A 891 -1.07 23.39 11.69
C MET A 891 -0.52 24.78 12.02
N LYS A 892 0.56 24.88 12.82
CA LYS A 892 1.23 26.15 13.11
C LYS A 892 1.90 26.77 11.87
N LEU A 893 2.36 25.95 10.93
CA LEU A 893 3.00 26.42 9.70
C LEU A 893 1.97 26.89 8.67
N VAL A 894 0.86 26.15 8.54
CA VAL A 894 -0.20 26.40 7.56
C VAL A 894 -1.14 27.52 8.01
N PHE A 895 -1.47 27.57 9.30
CA PHE A 895 -2.34 28.56 9.94
C PHE A 895 -1.56 29.32 11.04
N PRO A 896 -0.64 30.21 10.64
CA PRO A 896 0.26 30.95 11.54
C PRO A 896 -0.44 32.00 12.41
#